data_AF-A0A7C5BIK6-F1
#
_entry.id   AF-A0A7C5BIK6-F1
#
_cell.length_a   1.000
_cell.length_b   1.000
_cell.length_c   1.000
_cell.angle_alpha   90.00
_cell.angle_beta   90.00
_cell.angle_gamma   90.00
#
_symmetry.space_group_name_H-M   'P 1'
#
loop_
_entity.id
_entity.type
_entity.pdbx_description
1 polymer ?
#
loop_
_entity_poly.entity_id
_entity_poly.type
_entity_poly.pdbx_seq_one_letter_code
_entity_poly.pdbx_strand_id
1 'polypeptide(L)'
;MYLLEYIFLLALMLSMAGAMSFLILYARKAINILQRLLTYVFASMMTGMLIGPFIYLTLPYSISVAGGAEISLVSMTVLVIPALVVFMNDALIQREERGRLFMHAYVAFTVIFDEILMSTVFNLVVNPQTYLHLLHTDPASFVWTALASYWFVFPMGMEMLLTTLFLRSQFSSHVKVILLTQASLMIMVPTAIMNNEWEIATIYLSGAVMTIFFIYMFEYLYRKHAMKVHLGAYVLMLLLSYSSMMAGTFFWIVAGNYVVIALAMLVDMLVYLSAALNRSWLSAGKSLYWISSKNWSFLFLLLVFVAEFFMGAVFDLVYYGSNEFMQSTGMVLLSGTYVSDIGIAVFDFFTFVAHVSLSSWFLIMMGVEMGSLVVFKIRATRELETRIRLGLMLAAYAVYSIYLPSFLISNPATIPFIGWTMGIGSGGAFSLVFLVPITLTYLISGILSLLFGSRQLCSTFCTAPVMYQGTFYDSMKKFNASSTQARVLTRQTRKGQIVYRIVSISVYTALLLSAVVSLLDSTGYMHFYFYGTDPSYMLYLFLFGFLWYAVFITMPFLGSYGCINTGYCHWGNFNRFVSRFGLFRLKVRDPMQCVSCKTKDCASACPVGNYGQPGKFIQTGEYKDSRCVGIGDCVDACPYENIFYYDIRHWIKEKFPKKN
;
A
#
# COMPACT_ATOMS: atom_id res chain seq x y z
N MET A 1 -14.37 -41.42 15.16
CA MET A 1 -15.22 -40.56 16.01
C MET A 1 -15.03 -39.09 15.66
N TYR A 2 -13.80 -38.57 15.67
CA TYR A 2 -13.50 -37.18 15.33
C TYR A 2 -14.10 -36.67 14.00
N LEU A 3 -14.01 -37.41 12.89
CA LEU A 3 -14.50 -36.91 11.59
C LEU A 3 -16.01 -36.55 11.60
N LEU A 4 -16.85 -37.34 12.28
CA LEU A 4 -18.30 -37.10 12.32
C LEU A 4 -18.63 -35.86 13.18
N GLU A 5 -17.90 -35.67 14.29
CA GLU A 5 -18.01 -34.48 15.13
C GLU A 5 -17.59 -33.21 14.37
N TYR A 6 -16.48 -33.26 13.64
CA TYR A 6 -16.03 -32.15 12.80
C TYR A 6 -17.04 -31.81 11.69
N ILE A 7 -17.61 -32.81 11.01
CA ILE A 7 -18.66 -32.59 9.98
C ILE A 7 -19.89 -31.94 10.61
N PHE A 8 -20.30 -32.39 11.80
CA PHE A 8 -21.44 -31.83 12.51
C PHE A 8 -21.19 -30.37 12.92
N LEU A 9 -20.03 -30.06 13.52
CA LEU A 9 -19.64 -28.70 13.88
C LEU A 9 -19.55 -27.78 12.65
N LEU A 10 -19.05 -28.29 11.52
CA LEU A 10 -19.00 -27.54 10.27
C LEU A 10 -20.40 -27.25 9.71
N ALA A 11 -21.33 -28.20 9.81
CA ALA A 11 -22.72 -27.98 9.41
C ALA A 11 -23.40 -26.93 10.32
N LEU A 12 -23.15 -26.97 11.63
CA LEU A 12 -23.61 -25.95 12.57
C LEU A 12 -23.04 -24.57 12.23
N MET A 13 -21.73 -24.49 12.02
CA MET A 13 -21.02 -23.27 11.64
C MET A 13 -21.64 -22.63 10.38
N LEU A 14 -21.84 -23.40 9.30
CA LEU A 14 -22.47 -22.90 8.08
C LEU A 14 -23.92 -22.45 8.30
N SER A 15 -24.66 -23.14 9.16
CA SER A 15 -26.04 -22.77 9.49
C SER A 15 -26.11 -21.46 10.28
N MET A 16 -25.19 -21.26 11.22
CA MET A 16 -25.07 -20.03 12.01
C MET A 16 -24.66 -18.86 11.12
N ALA A 17 -23.65 -19.04 10.28
CA ALA A 17 -23.23 -18.02 9.31
C ALA A 17 -24.39 -17.60 8.38
N GLY A 18 -25.21 -18.56 7.95
CA GLY A 18 -26.43 -18.29 7.17
C GLY A 18 -27.47 -17.49 7.97
N ALA A 19 -27.72 -17.88 9.23
CA ALA A 19 -28.67 -17.22 10.12
C ALA A 19 -28.25 -15.78 10.46
N MET A 20 -26.97 -15.55 10.77
CA MET A 20 -26.43 -14.22 11.04
C MET A 20 -26.42 -13.33 9.80
N SER A 21 -26.07 -13.89 8.63
CA SER A 21 -26.18 -13.14 7.37
C SER A 21 -27.61 -12.68 7.10
N PHE A 22 -28.59 -13.52 7.43
CA PHE A 22 -30.02 -13.17 7.36
C PHE A 22 -30.40 -12.12 8.40
N LEU A 23 -29.90 -12.23 9.64
CA LEU A 23 -30.10 -11.25 10.71
C LEU A 23 -29.57 -9.87 10.31
N ILE A 24 -28.37 -9.77 9.75
CA ILE A 24 -27.77 -8.51 9.27
C ILE A 24 -28.64 -7.90 8.15
N LEU A 25 -29.11 -8.73 7.21
CA LEU A 25 -30.00 -8.29 6.15
C LEU A 25 -31.35 -7.80 6.69
N TYR A 26 -31.89 -8.48 7.70
CA TYR A 26 -33.15 -8.13 8.34
C TYR A 26 -33.01 -6.83 9.14
N ALA A 27 -31.94 -6.69 9.92
CA ALA A 27 -31.58 -5.47 10.66
C ALA A 27 -31.49 -4.26 9.75
N ARG A 28 -30.80 -4.39 8.60
CA ARG A 28 -30.69 -3.33 7.59
C ARG A 28 -32.05 -2.90 7.01
N LYS A 29 -33.00 -3.82 6.89
CA LYS A 29 -34.35 -3.57 6.36
C LYS A 29 -35.36 -3.16 7.43
N ALA A 30 -35.01 -3.23 8.72
CA ALA A 30 -35.90 -2.95 9.83
C ALA A 30 -36.27 -1.46 9.91
N ILE A 31 -37.36 -1.10 9.24
CA ILE A 31 -37.89 0.27 9.26
C ILE A 31 -38.86 0.41 10.43
N ASN A 32 -39.76 -0.57 10.57
CA ASN A 32 -40.86 -0.56 11.54
C ASN A 32 -40.38 -1.01 12.93
N ILE A 33 -40.99 -0.44 13.98
CA ILE A 33 -40.69 -0.73 15.40
C ILE A 33 -40.76 -2.24 15.70
N LEU A 34 -41.77 -2.95 15.16
CA LEU A 34 -41.88 -4.41 15.31
C LEU A 34 -40.70 -5.18 14.69
N GLN A 35 -40.22 -4.75 13.51
CA GLN A 35 -39.07 -5.39 12.86
C GLN A 35 -37.80 -5.17 13.68
N ARG A 36 -37.65 -3.99 14.31
CA ARG A 36 -36.53 -3.71 15.21
C ARG A 36 -36.56 -4.62 16.44
N LEU A 37 -37.73 -4.78 17.05
CA LEU A 37 -37.92 -5.70 18.17
C LEU A 37 -37.52 -7.13 17.79
N LEU A 38 -38.04 -7.64 16.67
CA LEU A 38 -37.70 -8.98 16.20
C LEU A 38 -36.20 -9.12 15.92
N THR A 39 -35.57 -8.09 15.33
CA THR A 39 -34.11 -8.07 15.13
C THR A 39 -33.37 -8.20 16.44
N TYR A 40 -33.75 -7.42 17.46
CA TYR A 40 -33.11 -7.51 18.76
C TYR A 40 -33.31 -8.88 19.40
N VAL A 41 -34.55 -9.38 19.42
CA VAL A 41 -34.88 -10.68 20.02
C VAL A 41 -34.06 -11.79 19.36
N PHE A 42 -34.02 -11.84 18.03
CA PHE A 42 -33.23 -12.85 17.33
C PHE A 42 -31.73 -12.73 17.62
N ALA A 43 -31.18 -11.51 17.60
CA ALA A 43 -29.77 -11.27 17.93
C ALA A 43 -29.42 -11.73 19.37
N SER A 44 -30.25 -11.36 20.34
CA SER A 44 -30.09 -11.76 21.75
C SER A 44 -30.23 -13.26 21.94
N MET A 45 -31.21 -13.88 21.27
CA MET A 45 -31.44 -15.32 21.35
C MET A 45 -30.24 -16.09 20.83
N MET A 46 -29.75 -15.78 19.62
CA MET A 46 -28.59 -16.46 19.02
C MET A 46 -27.39 -16.42 19.95
N THR A 47 -27.04 -15.22 20.43
CA THR A 47 -25.96 -15.01 21.41
C THR A 47 -26.15 -15.83 22.68
N GLY A 48 -27.38 -15.84 23.22
CA GLY A 48 -27.72 -16.56 24.45
C GLY A 48 -27.62 -18.08 24.32
N MET A 49 -27.78 -18.64 23.12
CA MET A 49 -27.70 -20.09 22.88
C MET A 49 -26.32 -20.66 23.22
N LEU A 50 -25.25 -19.89 22.95
CA LEU A 50 -23.86 -20.35 23.12
C LEU A 50 -23.30 -20.18 24.53
N ILE A 51 -23.92 -19.33 25.36
CA ILE A 51 -23.45 -19.07 26.73
C ILE A 51 -23.52 -20.32 27.62
N GLY A 52 -24.61 -21.10 27.53
CA GLY A 52 -24.75 -22.35 28.28
C GLY A 52 -23.70 -23.41 27.91
N PRO A 53 -23.52 -23.76 26.62
CA PRO A 53 -22.43 -24.62 26.17
C PRO A 53 -21.05 -24.14 26.61
N PHE A 54 -20.78 -22.84 26.51
CA PHE A 54 -19.52 -22.26 26.98
C PHE A 54 -19.28 -22.52 28.48
N ILE A 55 -20.27 -22.23 29.32
CA ILE A 55 -20.16 -22.43 30.77
C ILE A 55 -20.05 -23.92 31.12
N TYR A 56 -20.82 -24.78 30.45
CA TYR A 56 -20.76 -26.24 30.62
C TYR A 56 -19.37 -26.81 30.30
N LEU A 57 -18.76 -26.36 29.20
CA LEU A 57 -17.46 -26.85 28.75
C LEU A 57 -16.28 -26.28 29.55
N THR A 58 -16.40 -25.06 30.07
CA THR A 58 -15.35 -24.43 30.89
C THR A 58 -15.29 -24.93 32.32
N LEU A 59 -16.41 -25.43 32.86
CA LEU A 59 -16.51 -25.99 34.21
C LEU A 59 -16.89 -27.47 34.16
N PRO A 60 -16.03 -28.35 33.60
CA PRO A 60 -16.33 -29.78 33.54
C PRO A 60 -16.58 -30.29 34.97
N TYR A 61 -17.60 -31.14 35.13
CA TYR A 61 -18.09 -31.75 36.38
C TYR A 61 -18.95 -30.88 37.31
N SER A 62 -18.96 -29.55 37.17
CA SER A 62 -19.79 -28.68 38.02
C SER A 62 -21.24 -28.56 37.56
N ILE A 63 -21.49 -28.75 36.25
CA ILE A 63 -22.78 -28.48 35.61
C ILE A 63 -23.17 -29.69 34.76
N SER A 64 -24.41 -30.16 34.89
CA SER A 64 -24.96 -31.21 34.04
C SER A 64 -25.32 -30.66 32.65
N VAL A 65 -25.46 -31.53 31.64
CA VAL A 65 -25.94 -31.12 30.30
C VAL A 65 -27.27 -30.37 30.38
N ALA A 66 -28.17 -30.81 31.26
CA ALA A 66 -29.44 -30.13 31.53
C ALA A 66 -29.21 -28.72 32.12
N GLY A 67 -28.28 -28.58 33.07
CA GLY A 67 -27.90 -27.28 33.63
C GLY A 67 -27.32 -26.33 32.57
N GLY A 68 -26.51 -26.84 31.64
CA GLY A 68 -26.03 -26.05 30.50
C GLY A 68 -27.17 -25.52 29.62
N ALA A 69 -28.17 -26.36 29.33
CA ALA A 69 -29.36 -25.94 28.58
C ALA A 69 -30.22 -24.92 29.33
N GLU A 70 -30.39 -25.09 30.65
CA GLU A 70 -31.08 -24.11 31.51
C GLU A 70 -30.36 -22.75 31.50
N ILE A 71 -29.03 -22.75 31.58
CA ILE A 71 -28.22 -21.52 31.51
C ILE A 71 -28.39 -20.83 30.15
N SER A 72 -28.44 -21.58 29.04
CA SER A 72 -28.73 -20.97 27.73
C SER A 72 -30.13 -20.34 27.69
N LEU A 73 -31.16 -21.00 28.23
CA LEU A 73 -32.52 -20.45 28.28
C LEU A 73 -32.59 -19.16 29.12
N VAL A 74 -31.97 -19.17 30.30
CA VAL A 74 -31.88 -17.99 31.16
C VAL A 74 -31.12 -16.88 30.46
N SER A 75 -29.99 -17.19 29.83
CA SER A 75 -29.16 -16.22 29.11
C SER A 75 -29.90 -15.58 27.94
N MET A 76 -30.65 -16.37 27.16
CA MET A 76 -31.53 -15.86 26.10
C MET A 76 -32.58 -14.89 26.66
N THR A 77 -33.21 -15.20 27.80
CA THR A 77 -34.20 -14.32 28.42
C THR A 77 -33.56 -13.03 28.92
N VAL A 78 -32.40 -13.11 29.58
CA VAL A 78 -31.69 -11.95 30.14
C VAL A 78 -31.20 -11.01 29.05
N LEU A 79 -30.62 -11.53 27.96
CA LEU A 79 -30.10 -10.71 26.86
C LEU A 79 -31.19 -9.97 26.08
N VAL A 80 -32.45 -10.45 26.14
CA VAL A 80 -33.61 -9.79 25.52
C VAL A 80 -34.10 -8.60 26.36
N ILE A 81 -33.81 -8.53 27.67
CA ILE A 81 -34.30 -7.44 28.54
C ILE A 81 -33.81 -6.05 28.07
N PRO A 82 -32.50 -5.81 27.83
CA PRO A 82 -32.03 -4.53 27.32
C PRO A 82 -32.69 -4.12 26.00
N ALA A 83 -32.93 -5.10 25.12
CA ALA A 83 -33.62 -4.89 23.86
C ALA A 83 -35.07 -4.44 24.05
N LEU A 84 -35.80 -5.04 24.99
CA LEU A 84 -37.17 -4.65 25.33
C LEU A 84 -37.21 -3.25 25.95
N VAL A 85 -36.25 -2.90 26.81
CA VAL A 85 -36.16 -1.56 27.41
C VAL A 85 -35.93 -0.49 26.35
N VAL A 86 -35.02 -0.73 25.40
CA VAL A 86 -34.77 0.21 24.29
C VAL A 86 -35.97 0.29 23.36
N PHE A 87 -36.61 -0.84 23.06
CA PHE A 87 -37.84 -0.88 22.30
C PHE A 87 -38.96 -0.06 22.95
N MET A 88 -39.17 -0.21 24.26
CA MET A 88 -40.17 0.58 25.00
C MET A 88 -39.85 2.08 24.93
N ASN A 89 -38.58 2.45 25.09
CA ASN A 89 -38.16 3.85 24.96
C ASN A 89 -38.38 4.40 23.54
N ASP A 90 -38.08 3.63 22.50
CA ASP A 90 -38.32 4.02 21.11
C ASP A 90 -39.81 4.16 20.80
N ALA A 91 -40.64 3.24 21.30
CA ALA A 91 -42.09 3.27 21.16
C ALA A 91 -42.73 4.46 21.89
N LEU A 92 -42.19 4.84 23.05
CA LEU A 92 -42.72 5.92 23.88
C LEU A 92 -42.24 7.32 23.45
N ILE A 93 -40.99 7.46 22.98
CA ILE A 93 -40.32 8.76 22.79
C ILE A 93 -40.24 9.17 21.30
N GLN A 94 -40.69 8.32 20.35
CA GLN A 94 -40.71 8.60 18.90
C GLN A 94 -39.36 9.09 18.30
N ARG A 95 -38.21 8.66 18.85
CA ARG A 95 -36.87 9.05 18.34
C ARG A 95 -36.36 8.04 17.31
N GLU A 96 -36.86 8.14 16.08
CA GLU A 96 -36.56 7.15 15.02
C GLU A 96 -35.07 6.99 14.69
N GLU A 97 -34.28 8.07 14.68
CA GLU A 97 -32.85 8.03 14.29
C GLU A 97 -31.95 7.40 15.36
N ARG A 98 -32.19 7.74 16.65
CA ARG A 98 -31.37 7.22 17.76
C ARG A 98 -31.55 5.71 17.92
N GLY A 99 -32.79 5.23 17.78
CA GLY A 99 -33.10 3.81 17.80
C GLY A 99 -32.42 3.03 16.67
N ARG A 100 -32.25 3.62 15.48
CA ARG A 100 -31.57 2.96 14.36
C ARG A 100 -30.06 2.83 14.59
N LEU A 101 -29.41 3.87 15.12
CA LEU A 101 -27.99 3.82 15.44
C LEU A 101 -27.70 2.78 16.54
N PHE A 102 -28.52 2.77 17.60
CA PHE A 102 -28.40 1.77 18.65
C PHE A 102 -28.61 0.35 18.11
N MET A 103 -29.61 0.15 17.24
CA MET A 103 -29.85 -1.14 16.60
C MET A 103 -28.62 -1.65 15.85
N HIS A 104 -28.00 -0.81 15.02
CA HIS A 104 -26.82 -1.21 14.26
C HIS A 104 -25.66 -1.54 15.18
N ALA A 105 -25.43 -0.76 16.24
CA ALA A 105 -24.38 -1.03 17.21
C ALA A 105 -24.64 -2.34 17.99
N TYR A 106 -25.89 -2.58 18.39
CA TYR A 106 -26.28 -3.80 19.11
C TYR A 106 -26.14 -5.05 18.23
N VAL A 107 -26.62 -5.00 16.98
CA VAL A 107 -26.45 -6.11 16.02
C VAL A 107 -24.97 -6.35 15.74
N ALA A 108 -24.17 -5.29 15.53
CA ALA A 108 -22.74 -5.47 15.32
C ALA A 108 -22.05 -6.12 16.52
N PHE A 109 -22.36 -5.67 17.75
CA PHE A 109 -21.82 -6.24 18.97
C PHE A 109 -22.21 -7.70 19.16
N THR A 110 -23.50 -8.02 19.00
CA THR A 110 -24.01 -9.39 19.17
C THR A 110 -23.44 -10.36 18.15
N VAL A 111 -23.34 -9.97 16.87
CA VAL A 111 -22.70 -10.82 15.84
C VAL A 111 -21.23 -11.08 16.16
N ILE A 112 -20.45 -10.05 16.53
CA ILE A 112 -19.04 -10.23 16.91
C ILE A 112 -18.90 -11.13 18.14
N PHE A 113 -19.73 -10.90 19.15
CA PHE A 113 -19.67 -11.64 20.40
C PHE A 113 -20.10 -13.10 20.21
N ASP A 114 -21.10 -13.35 19.38
CA ASP A 114 -21.53 -14.70 19.00
C ASP A 114 -20.42 -15.46 18.27
N GLU A 115 -19.73 -14.83 17.32
CA GLU A 115 -18.58 -15.44 16.62
C GLU A 115 -17.43 -15.80 17.59
N ILE A 116 -17.13 -14.93 18.55
CA ILE A 116 -16.14 -15.21 19.61
C ILE A 116 -16.59 -16.39 20.46
N LEU A 117 -17.85 -16.39 20.92
CA LEU A 117 -18.40 -17.48 21.73
C LEU A 117 -18.43 -18.79 20.96
N MET A 118 -18.86 -18.80 19.71
CA MET A 118 -18.91 -20.00 18.88
C MET A 118 -17.51 -20.57 18.70
N SER A 119 -16.54 -19.72 18.36
CA SER A 119 -15.15 -20.12 18.22
C SER A 119 -14.59 -20.73 19.50
N THR A 120 -14.81 -20.09 20.66
CA THR A 120 -14.34 -20.63 21.95
C THR A 120 -15.01 -21.96 22.30
N VAL A 121 -16.33 -22.08 22.12
CA VAL A 121 -17.09 -23.33 22.36
C VAL A 121 -16.57 -24.45 21.47
N PHE A 122 -16.41 -24.21 20.16
CA PHE A 122 -15.99 -25.25 19.22
C PHE A 122 -14.54 -25.69 19.47
N ASN A 123 -13.65 -24.76 19.81
CA ASN A 123 -12.29 -25.10 20.22
C ASN A 123 -12.26 -25.92 21.52
N LEU A 124 -13.13 -25.61 22.49
CA LEU A 124 -13.26 -26.42 23.72
C LEU A 124 -13.82 -27.81 23.44
N VAL A 125 -14.69 -27.99 22.45
CA VAL A 125 -15.18 -29.32 22.04
C VAL A 125 -14.05 -30.13 21.36
N VAL A 126 -13.30 -29.50 20.46
CA VAL A 126 -12.29 -30.17 19.64
C VAL A 126 -11.01 -30.48 20.42
N ASN A 127 -10.52 -29.54 21.24
CA ASN A 127 -9.28 -29.68 22.00
C ASN A 127 -9.46 -29.16 23.44
N PRO A 128 -10.25 -29.86 24.27
CA PRO A 128 -10.62 -29.39 25.61
C PRO A 128 -9.41 -29.17 26.51
N GLN A 129 -8.43 -30.07 26.50
CA GLN A 129 -7.28 -30.01 27.42
C GLN A 129 -6.42 -28.76 27.18
N THR A 130 -6.13 -28.46 25.91
CA THR A 130 -5.28 -27.31 25.56
C THR A 130 -5.98 -25.99 25.88
N TYR A 131 -7.26 -25.86 25.52
CA TYR A 131 -8.01 -24.63 25.71
C TYR A 131 -8.38 -24.38 27.19
N LEU A 132 -8.68 -25.42 27.97
CA LEU A 132 -8.90 -25.28 29.41
C LEU A 132 -7.62 -24.88 30.13
N HIS A 133 -6.47 -25.46 29.76
CA HIS A 133 -5.18 -25.04 30.31
C HIS A 133 -4.93 -23.55 30.02
N LEU A 134 -5.07 -23.12 28.76
CA LEU A 134 -4.93 -21.71 28.38
C LEU A 134 -5.87 -20.80 29.16
N LEU A 135 -7.14 -21.17 29.31
CA LEU A 135 -8.12 -20.39 30.07
C LEU A 135 -7.67 -20.15 31.53
N HIS A 136 -7.02 -21.13 32.16
CA HIS A 136 -6.55 -21.02 33.54
C HIS A 136 -5.19 -20.34 33.68
N THR A 137 -4.27 -20.53 32.73
CA THR A 137 -2.90 -19.99 32.84
C THR A 137 -2.74 -18.61 32.20
N ASP A 138 -3.41 -18.37 31.07
CA ASP A 138 -3.34 -17.11 30.32
C ASP A 138 -4.69 -16.83 29.60
N PRO A 139 -5.66 -16.24 30.32
CA PRO A 139 -6.97 -15.91 29.76
C PRO A 139 -6.93 -14.97 28.57
N ALA A 140 -5.87 -14.15 28.43
CA ALA A 140 -5.73 -13.25 27.29
C ALA A 140 -5.40 -14.05 26.03
N SER A 141 -4.38 -14.91 26.10
CA SER A 141 -4.02 -15.79 24.98
C SER A 141 -5.13 -16.76 24.60
N PHE A 142 -5.98 -17.17 25.55
CA PHE A 142 -7.20 -17.95 25.26
C PHE A 142 -8.11 -17.23 24.23
N VAL A 143 -8.39 -15.94 24.44
CA VAL A 143 -9.25 -15.15 23.54
C VAL A 143 -8.57 -14.93 22.18
N TRP A 144 -7.27 -14.59 22.18
CA TRP A 144 -6.54 -14.32 20.93
C TRP A 144 -6.41 -15.57 20.06
N THR A 145 -6.18 -16.74 20.67
CA THR A 145 -6.12 -18.01 19.96
C THR A 145 -7.48 -18.40 19.40
N ALA A 146 -8.58 -18.14 20.11
CA ALA A 146 -9.93 -18.36 19.60
C ALA A 146 -10.22 -17.47 18.37
N LEU A 147 -9.88 -16.18 18.44
CA LEU A 147 -10.04 -15.24 17.32
C LEU A 147 -9.17 -15.58 16.11
N ALA A 148 -8.00 -16.17 16.32
CA ALA A 148 -7.10 -16.60 15.25
C ALA A 148 -7.47 -17.96 14.63
N SER A 149 -8.44 -18.68 15.20
CA SER A 149 -8.74 -20.06 14.85
C SER A 149 -9.67 -20.23 13.64
N TYR A 150 -9.63 -21.43 13.07
CA TYR A 150 -10.54 -21.92 12.03
C TYR A 150 -12.01 -21.54 12.30
N TRP A 151 -12.45 -21.74 13.55
CA TRP A 151 -13.85 -21.59 13.97
C TRP A 151 -14.31 -20.15 14.12
N PHE A 152 -13.39 -19.17 14.04
CA PHE A 152 -13.74 -17.75 13.95
C PHE A 152 -13.62 -17.25 12.51
N VAL A 153 -12.50 -17.55 11.85
CA VAL A 153 -12.15 -16.98 10.54
C VAL A 153 -13.14 -17.37 9.46
N PHE A 154 -13.46 -18.67 9.34
CA PHE A 154 -14.33 -19.18 8.28
C PHE A 154 -15.79 -18.75 8.42
N PRO A 155 -16.46 -18.93 9.58
CA PRO A 155 -17.82 -18.44 9.73
C PRO A 155 -17.91 -16.93 9.47
N MET A 156 -17.06 -16.12 10.10
CA MET A 156 -17.02 -14.68 9.85
C MET A 156 -16.84 -14.35 8.36
N GLY A 157 -15.83 -14.94 7.70
CA GLY A 157 -15.59 -14.71 6.28
C GLY A 157 -16.78 -15.14 5.40
N MET A 158 -17.42 -16.25 5.74
CA MET A 158 -18.63 -16.75 5.06
C MET A 158 -19.84 -15.85 5.30
N GLU A 159 -20.02 -15.31 6.51
CA GLU A 159 -21.06 -14.34 6.82
C GLU A 159 -20.91 -13.08 5.99
N MET A 160 -19.68 -12.56 5.91
CA MET A 160 -19.37 -11.40 5.08
C MET A 160 -19.65 -11.69 3.61
N LEU A 161 -19.26 -12.87 3.12
CA LEU A 161 -19.51 -13.27 1.75
C LEU A 161 -21.01 -13.40 1.45
N LEU A 162 -21.76 -14.16 2.24
CA LEU A 162 -23.19 -14.40 2.09
C LEU A 162 -23.99 -13.10 2.22
N THR A 163 -23.68 -12.27 3.22
CA THR A 163 -24.31 -10.95 3.40
C THR A 163 -24.08 -10.06 2.17
N THR A 164 -22.86 -10.04 1.63
CA THR A 164 -22.55 -9.28 0.41
C THR A 164 -23.33 -9.80 -0.79
N LEU A 165 -23.45 -11.13 -0.93
CA LEU A 165 -24.22 -11.77 -2.00
C LEU A 165 -25.72 -11.49 -1.88
N PHE A 166 -26.29 -11.52 -0.68
CA PHE A 166 -27.70 -11.20 -0.47
C PHE A 166 -28.01 -9.72 -0.72
N LEU A 167 -27.07 -8.84 -0.41
CA LEU A 167 -27.20 -7.40 -0.64
C LEU A 167 -26.74 -6.95 -2.03
N ARG A 168 -26.37 -7.89 -2.93
CA ARG A 168 -25.81 -7.58 -4.25
C ARG A 168 -26.68 -6.67 -5.10
N SER A 169 -28.00 -6.70 -4.99
CA SER A 169 -28.89 -5.86 -5.80
C SER A 169 -28.95 -4.41 -5.30
N GLN A 170 -28.56 -4.16 -4.04
CA GLN A 170 -28.65 -2.85 -3.40
C GLN A 170 -27.35 -2.04 -3.47
N PHE A 171 -26.22 -2.71 -3.69
CA PHE A 171 -24.91 -2.07 -3.78
C PHE A 171 -24.57 -1.67 -5.22
N SER A 172 -23.81 -0.59 -5.38
CA SER A 172 -23.17 -0.27 -6.65
C SER A 172 -22.12 -1.32 -7.00
N SER A 173 -21.81 -1.52 -8.27
CA SER A 173 -20.83 -2.52 -8.70
C SER A 173 -19.48 -2.35 -8.01
N HIS A 174 -19.07 -1.12 -7.72
CA HIS A 174 -17.79 -0.84 -7.06
C HIS A 174 -17.78 -1.23 -5.58
N VAL A 175 -18.87 -0.95 -4.86
CA VAL A 175 -19.01 -1.35 -3.45
C VAL A 175 -19.04 -2.88 -3.33
N LYS A 176 -19.65 -3.58 -4.28
CA LYS A 176 -19.62 -5.05 -4.31
C LYS A 176 -18.21 -5.60 -4.41
N VAL A 177 -17.39 -5.05 -5.32
CA VAL A 177 -15.99 -5.48 -5.47
C VAL A 177 -15.23 -5.27 -4.15
N ILE A 178 -15.37 -4.09 -3.52
CA ILE A 178 -14.68 -3.80 -2.27
C ILE A 178 -15.08 -4.78 -1.15
N LEU A 179 -16.38 -5.00 -0.96
CA LEU A 179 -16.89 -5.91 0.09
C LEU A 179 -16.53 -7.39 -0.18
N LEU A 180 -16.56 -7.81 -1.45
CA LEU A 180 -16.15 -9.17 -1.84
C LEU A 180 -14.65 -9.38 -1.61
N THR A 181 -13.81 -8.40 -1.94
CA THR A 181 -12.38 -8.46 -1.63
C THR A 181 -12.17 -8.56 -0.13
N GLN A 182 -12.87 -7.75 0.67
CA GLN A 182 -12.76 -7.78 2.13
C GLN A 182 -13.12 -9.18 2.69
N ALA A 183 -14.26 -9.74 2.28
CA ALA A 183 -14.65 -11.09 2.68
C ALA A 183 -13.64 -12.16 2.23
N SER A 184 -13.09 -12.02 1.02
CA SER A 184 -12.09 -12.97 0.49
C SER A 184 -10.80 -12.93 1.29
N LEU A 185 -10.31 -11.74 1.65
CA LEU A 185 -9.10 -11.60 2.47
C LEU A 185 -9.30 -12.15 3.88
N MET A 186 -10.49 -11.98 4.46
CA MET A 186 -10.81 -12.59 5.76
C MET A 186 -10.74 -14.12 5.69
N ILE A 187 -11.30 -14.76 4.66
CA ILE A 187 -11.24 -16.22 4.49
C ILE A 187 -9.79 -16.70 4.28
N MET A 188 -8.94 -15.88 3.69
CA MET A 188 -7.53 -16.17 3.40
C MET A 188 -6.57 -15.75 4.52
N VAL A 189 -7.03 -15.69 5.78
CA VAL A 189 -6.13 -15.44 6.90
C VAL A 189 -5.27 -16.70 7.18
N PRO A 190 -3.93 -16.58 7.24
CA PRO A 190 -3.05 -17.74 7.37
C PRO A 190 -3.19 -18.48 8.69
N THR A 191 -3.56 -17.80 9.78
CA THR A 191 -3.74 -18.43 11.09
C THR A 191 -4.94 -19.36 11.17
N ALA A 192 -5.86 -19.30 10.20
CA ALA A 192 -7.12 -20.04 10.24
C ALA A 192 -6.91 -21.55 10.32
N ILE A 193 -5.89 -22.09 9.63
CA ILE A 193 -5.54 -23.51 9.69
C ILE A 193 -4.05 -23.62 9.99
N MET A 194 -3.72 -24.32 11.07
CA MET A 194 -2.33 -24.61 11.45
C MET A 194 -1.75 -25.71 10.55
N ASN A 195 -1.56 -25.40 9.27
CA ASN A 195 -0.92 -26.24 8.27
C ASN A 195 0.00 -25.36 7.42
N ASN A 196 1.26 -25.77 7.29
CA ASN A 196 2.26 -25.06 6.49
C ASN A 196 1.82 -24.81 5.04
N GLU A 197 1.12 -25.76 4.40
CA GLU A 197 0.59 -25.58 3.04
C GLU A 197 -0.49 -24.49 2.99
N TRP A 198 -1.38 -24.47 3.98
CA TRP A 198 -2.42 -23.44 4.08
C TRP A 198 -1.81 -22.07 4.33
N GLU A 199 -0.88 -21.98 5.28
CA GLU A 199 -0.17 -20.75 5.62
C GLU A 199 0.51 -20.15 4.38
N ILE A 200 1.34 -20.94 3.68
CA ILE A 200 2.04 -20.48 2.49
C ILE A 200 1.04 -20.08 1.38
N ALA A 201 0.04 -20.93 1.11
CA ALA A 201 -0.92 -20.67 0.05
C ALA A 201 -1.75 -19.41 0.32
N THR A 202 -2.24 -19.23 1.54
CA THR A 202 -3.06 -18.07 1.92
C THR A 202 -2.26 -16.78 2.01
N ILE A 203 -0.99 -16.82 2.42
CA ILE A 203 -0.10 -15.66 2.37
C ILE A 203 0.02 -15.19 0.91
N TYR A 204 0.41 -16.05 -0.03
CA TYR A 204 0.54 -15.64 -1.44
C TYR A 204 -0.79 -15.24 -2.09
N LEU A 205 -1.88 -15.96 -1.80
CA LEU A 205 -3.20 -15.64 -2.34
C LEU A 205 -3.76 -14.33 -1.78
N SER A 206 -3.65 -14.09 -0.47
CA SER A 206 -4.12 -12.85 0.15
C SER A 206 -3.33 -11.65 -0.34
N GLY A 207 -2.00 -11.76 -0.47
CA GLY A 207 -1.18 -10.73 -1.09
C GLY A 207 -1.59 -10.46 -2.54
N ALA A 208 -1.83 -11.50 -3.35
CA ALA A 208 -2.29 -11.34 -4.73
C ALA A 208 -3.67 -10.65 -4.81
N VAL A 209 -4.63 -11.05 -3.97
CA VAL A 209 -5.97 -10.43 -3.90
C VAL A 209 -5.86 -8.96 -3.47
N MET A 210 -5.00 -8.66 -2.50
CA MET A 210 -4.73 -7.30 -2.05
C MET A 210 -4.10 -6.44 -3.15
N THR A 211 -3.08 -6.93 -3.85
CA THR A 211 -2.47 -6.21 -4.98
C THR A 211 -3.48 -5.96 -6.10
N ILE A 212 -4.32 -6.95 -6.45
CA ILE A 212 -5.40 -6.78 -7.44
C ILE A 212 -6.38 -5.69 -6.98
N PHE A 213 -6.70 -5.65 -5.69
CA PHE A 213 -7.55 -4.61 -5.13
C PHE A 213 -6.92 -3.22 -5.22
N PHE A 214 -5.62 -3.08 -4.94
CA PHE A 214 -4.91 -1.81 -5.09
C PHE A 214 -4.91 -1.35 -6.54
N ILE A 215 -4.57 -2.22 -7.49
CA ILE A 215 -4.64 -1.94 -8.93
C ILE A 215 -6.04 -1.43 -9.31
N TYR A 216 -7.08 -2.13 -8.86
CA TYR A 216 -8.46 -1.74 -9.11
C TYR A 216 -8.79 -0.36 -8.51
N MET A 217 -8.36 -0.09 -7.27
CA MET A 217 -8.60 1.19 -6.60
C MET A 217 -7.85 2.35 -7.25
N PHE A 218 -6.59 2.16 -7.64
CA PHE A 218 -5.82 3.16 -8.38
C PHE A 218 -6.48 3.50 -9.72
N GLU A 219 -6.90 2.49 -10.47
CA GLU A 219 -7.59 2.70 -11.75
C GLU A 219 -8.96 3.35 -11.57
N TYR A 220 -9.72 2.96 -10.54
CA TYR A 220 -11.00 3.56 -10.19
C TYR A 220 -10.86 5.05 -9.87
N LEU A 221 -9.91 5.40 -9.00
CA LEU A 221 -9.63 6.79 -8.61
C LEU A 221 -9.11 7.63 -9.77
N TYR A 222 -8.28 7.03 -10.63
CA TYR A 222 -7.78 7.65 -11.86
C TYR A 222 -8.93 8.01 -12.79
N ARG A 223 -9.88 7.09 -13.06
CA ARG A 223 -10.98 7.34 -14.00
C ARG A 223 -12.08 8.25 -13.47
N LYS A 224 -12.46 8.13 -12.19
CA LYS A 224 -13.64 8.83 -11.65
C LYS A 224 -13.31 10.19 -11.04
N HIS A 225 -12.06 10.46 -10.65
CA HIS A 225 -11.56 11.71 -10.02
C HIS A 225 -12.31 12.21 -8.76
N ALA A 226 -13.48 11.65 -8.47
CA ALA A 226 -14.36 11.97 -7.37
C ALA A 226 -15.01 10.68 -6.86
N MET A 227 -15.18 10.61 -5.55
CA MET A 227 -15.87 9.53 -4.86
C MET A 227 -16.80 10.12 -3.80
N LYS A 228 -17.69 9.33 -3.20
CA LYS A 228 -18.49 9.82 -2.07
C LYS A 228 -17.60 9.96 -0.82
N VAL A 229 -17.81 11.00 -0.01
CA VAL A 229 -16.98 11.26 1.20
C VAL A 229 -16.92 10.04 2.12
N HIS A 230 -18.08 9.43 2.40
CA HIS A 230 -18.17 8.26 3.27
C HIS A 230 -17.54 7.01 2.65
N LEU A 231 -17.67 6.80 1.33
CA LEU A 231 -16.95 5.75 0.63
C LEU A 231 -15.43 5.97 0.74
N GLY A 232 -14.97 7.22 0.63
CA GLY A 232 -13.56 7.57 0.80
C GLY A 232 -13.05 7.32 2.22
N ALA A 233 -13.85 7.60 3.24
CA ALA A 233 -13.51 7.28 4.63
C ALA A 233 -13.49 5.76 4.87
N TYR A 234 -14.47 5.03 4.34
CA TYR A 234 -14.54 3.59 4.43
C TYR A 234 -13.33 2.90 3.76
N VAL A 235 -12.93 3.34 2.57
CA VAL A 235 -11.72 2.85 1.89
C VAL A 235 -10.48 3.08 2.76
N LEU A 236 -10.33 4.23 3.42
CA LEU A 236 -9.20 4.47 4.31
C LEU A 236 -9.23 3.55 5.53
N MET A 237 -10.39 3.34 6.16
CA MET A 237 -10.53 2.41 7.28
C MET A 237 -10.23 0.97 6.86
N LEU A 238 -10.64 0.57 5.66
CA LEU A 238 -10.34 -0.72 5.08
C LEU A 238 -8.84 -0.90 4.82
N LEU A 239 -8.18 0.10 4.24
CA LEU A 239 -6.72 0.05 4.03
C LEU A 239 -5.95 0.03 5.35
N LEU A 240 -6.45 0.71 6.38
CA LEU A 240 -5.90 0.64 7.74
C LEU A 240 -6.06 -0.76 8.33
N SER A 241 -7.22 -1.39 8.13
CA SER A 241 -7.46 -2.79 8.50
C SER A 241 -6.46 -3.71 7.81
N TYR A 242 -6.33 -3.62 6.48
CA TYR A 242 -5.37 -4.44 5.72
C TYR A 242 -3.92 -4.20 6.15
N SER A 243 -3.52 -2.94 6.38
CA SER A 243 -2.20 -2.61 6.92
C SER A 243 -1.96 -3.31 8.26
N SER A 244 -2.96 -3.31 9.13
CA SER A 244 -2.90 -3.94 10.45
C SER A 244 -2.88 -5.46 10.36
N MET A 245 -3.62 -6.06 9.42
CA MET A 245 -3.63 -7.51 9.17
C MET A 245 -2.27 -8.00 8.64
N MET A 246 -1.66 -7.27 7.70
CA MET A 246 -0.34 -7.63 7.16
C MET A 246 0.76 -7.44 8.20
N ALA A 247 0.71 -6.35 8.98
CA ALA A 247 1.59 -6.18 10.14
C ALA A 247 1.39 -7.30 11.18
N GLY A 248 0.13 -7.68 11.45
CA GLY A 248 -0.20 -8.77 12.36
C GLY A 248 0.33 -10.12 11.89
N THR A 249 0.25 -10.39 10.59
CA THR A 249 0.82 -11.61 9.98
C THR A 249 2.34 -11.62 10.11
N PHE A 250 3.00 -10.48 9.87
CA PHE A 250 4.45 -10.32 10.10
C PHE A 250 4.83 -10.63 11.56
N PHE A 251 4.16 -10.01 12.53
CA PHE A 251 4.44 -10.24 13.96
C PHE A 251 4.11 -11.67 14.41
N TRP A 252 3.10 -12.30 13.81
CA TRP A 252 2.77 -13.69 14.08
C TRP A 252 3.89 -14.63 13.61
N ILE A 253 4.40 -14.47 12.39
CA ILE A 253 5.49 -15.31 11.86
C ILE A 253 6.80 -15.10 12.64
N VAL A 254 7.11 -13.87 13.00
CA VAL A 254 8.38 -13.53 13.68
C VAL A 254 8.37 -13.87 15.17
N ALA A 255 7.28 -13.52 15.87
CA ALA A 255 7.22 -13.57 17.33
C ALA A 255 6.20 -14.59 17.88
N GLY A 256 5.44 -15.27 17.02
CA GLY A 256 4.36 -16.18 17.43
C GLY A 256 3.15 -15.47 18.06
N ASN A 257 3.04 -14.15 17.91
CA ASN A 257 2.04 -13.34 18.61
C ASN A 257 0.75 -13.14 17.78
N TYR A 258 -0.36 -13.70 18.26
CA TYR A 258 -1.67 -13.62 17.61
C TYR A 258 -2.44 -12.31 17.88
N VAL A 259 -2.02 -11.49 18.83
CA VAL A 259 -2.79 -10.33 19.30
C VAL A 259 -3.06 -9.33 18.17
N VAL A 260 -2.02 -8.98 17.42
CA VAL A 260 -2.11 -7.94 16.39
C VAL A 260 -3.02 -8.40 15.25
N ILE A 261 -2.89 -9.64 14.80
CA ILE A 261 -3.74 -10.19 13.73
C ILE A 261 -5.19 -10.38 14.19
N ALA A 262 -5.41 -10.85 15.43
CA ALA A 262 -6.75 -10.98 16.00
C ALA A 262 -7.47 -9.63 16.13
N LEU A 263 -6.78 -8.60 16.61
CA LEU A 263 -7.33 -7.24 16.67
C LEU A 263 -7.61 -6.67 15.28
N ALA A 264 -6.72 -6.90 14.32
CA ALA A 264 -6.91 -6.46 12.94
C ALA A 264 -8.16 -7.10 12.31
N MET A 265 -8.38 -8.40 12.53
CA MET A 265 -9.60 -9.08 12.07
C MET A 265 -10.87 -8.53 12.71
N LEU A 266 -10.86 -8.23 14.01
CA LEU A 266 -12.01 -7.59 14.67
C LEU A 266 -12.30 -6.20 14.11
N VAL A 267 -11.25 -5.40 13.85
CA VAL A 267 -11.40 -4.09 13.20
C VAL A 267 -11.96 -4.27 11.79
N ASP A 268 -11.49 -5.25 11.03
CA ASP A 268 -12.02 -5.57 9.71
C ASP A 268 -13.51 -5.87 9.75
N MET A 269 -13.93 -6.73 10.70
CA MET A 269 -15.32 -7.08 10.94
C MET A 269 -16.18 -5.85 11.23
N LEU A 270 -15.73 -4.99 12.15
CA LEU A 270 -16.44 -3.77 12.52
C LEU A 270 -16.59 -2.83 11.33
N VAL A 271 -15.53 -2.68 10.53
CA VAL A 271 -15.53 -1.89 9.30
C VAL A 271 -16.54 -2.48 8.31
N TYR A 272 -16.55 -3.79 8.11
CA TYR A 272 -17.52 -4.47 7.24
C TYR A 272 -18.96 -4.29 7.71
N LEU A 273 -19.25 -4.57 8.97
CA LEU A 273 -20.61 -4.48 9.55
C LEU A 273 -21.13 -3.04 9.50
N SER A 274 -20.27 -2.04 9.73
CA SER A 274 -20.64 -0.63 9.60
C SER A 274 -21.11 -0.27 8.18
N ALA A 275 -20.49 -0.87 7.16
CA ALA A 275 -20.87 -0.73 5.75
C ALA A 275 -22.11 -1.57 5.39
N ALA A 276 -22.22 -2.78 5.91
CA ALA A 276 -23.31 -3.70 5.63
C ALA A 276 -24.65 -3.22 6.22
N LEU A 277 -24.65 -2.71 7.46
CA LEU A 277 -25.87 -2.28 8.16
C LEU A 277 -26.35 -0.90 7.67
N ASN A 278 -25.45 -0.01 7.25
CA ASN A 278 -25.81 1.38 6.97
C ASN A 278 -26.17 1.63 5.49
N ARG A 279 -27.47 1.55 5.16
CA ARG A 279 -28.00 1.61 3.77
C ARG A 279 -27.59 2.83 2.95
N SER A 280 -27.57 4.03 3.54
CA SER A 280 -27.33 5.29 2.82
C SER A 280 -25.86 5.71 2.82
N TRP A 281 -25.03 5.11 3.67
CA TRP A 281 -23.70 5.64 3.95
C TRP A 281 -22.75 5.57 2.75
N LEU A 282 -22.78 4.47 1.99
CA LEU A 282 -21.87 4.27 0.85
C LEU A 282 -22.37 4.87 -0.47
N SER A 283 -23.66 5.20 -0.58
CA SER A 283 -24.30 5.63 -1.83
C SER A 283 -24.72 7.10 -1.82
N ALA A 284 -25.06 7.65 -0.65
CA ALA A 284 -25.51 9.03 -0.50
C ALA A 284 -24.39 9.95 0.01
N GLY A 285 -24.56 11.25 -0.24
CA GLY A 285 -23.68 12.29 0.30
C GLY A 285 -22.87 13.05 -0.75
N LYS A 286 -22.07 13.99 -0.24
CA LYS A 286 -21.23 14.91 -1.02
C LYS A 286 -20.12 14.15 -1.74
N SER A 287 -19.73 14.64 -2.92
CA SER A 287 -18.55 14.15 -3.62
C SER A 287 -17.27 14.72 -2.99
N LEU A 288 -16.35 13.83 -2.65
CA LEU A 288 -14.96 14.11 -2.33
C LEU A 288 -14.15 14.03 -3.62
N TYR A 289 -13.55 15.16 -4.02
CA TYR A 289 -12.54 15.19 -5.08
C TYR A 289 -11.18 14.90 -4.44
N TRP A 290 -10.68 13.68 -4.58
CA TRP A 290 -9.47 13.23 -3.90
C TRP A 290 -8.24 14.10 -4.24
N ILE A 291 -8.15 14.54 -5.50
CA ILE A 291 -7.09 15.44 -6.02
C ILE A 291 -7.08 16.81 -5.30
N SER A 292 -8.20 17.24 -4.74
CA SER A 292 -8.28 18.48 -3.97
C SER A 292 -7.89 18.27 -2.49
N SER A 293 -8.06 17.04 -1.98
CA SER A 293 -7.79 16.70 -0.59
C SER A 293 -6.41 16.07 -0.43
N LYS A 294 -5.42 16.91 -0.10
CA LYS A 294 -4.03 16.47 0.16
C LYS A 294 -3.93 15.43 1.29
N ASN A 295 -4.71 15.61 2.36
CA ASN A 295 -4.66 14.73 3.53
C ASN A 295 -5.23 13.34 3.21
N TRP A 296 -6.34 13.29 2.48
CA TRP A 296 -6.95 12.02 2.07
C TRP A 296 -6.00 11.25 1.12
N SER A 297 -5.44 11.95 0.13
CA SER A 297 -4.50 11.34 -0.83
C SER A 297 -3.22 10.84 -0.15
N PHE A 298 -2.72 11.60 0.84
CA PHE A 298 -1.54 11.20 1.62
C PHE A 298 -1.84 9.96 2.45
N LEU A 299 -2.95 9.96 3.19
CA LEU A 299 -3.32 8.82 4.02
C LEU A 299 -3.59 7.57 3.17
N PHE A 300 -4.21 7.73 2.00
CA PHE A 300 -4.40 6.64 1.05
C PHE A 300 -3.07 6.04 0.60
N LEU A 301 -2.12 6.87 0.13
CA LEU A 301 -0.78 6.40 -0.28
C LEU A 301 0.01 5.78 0.87
N LEU A 302 -0.07 6.37 2.08
CA LEU A 302 0.60 5.85 3.26
C LEU A 302 0.09 4.47 3.64
N LEU A 303 -1.23 4.29 3.69
CA LEU A 303 -1.83 3.00 4.07
C LEU A 303 -1.58 1.93 3.00
N VAL A 304 -1.64 2.27 1.71
CA VAL A 304 -1.23 1.32 0.65
C VAL A 304 0.23 0.91 0.84
N PHE A 305 1.14 1.88 1.02
CA PHE A 305 2.55 1.58 1.24
C PHE A 305 2.78 0.70 2.47
N VAL A 306 2.15 1.00 3.61
CA VAL A 306 2.31 0.21 4.83
C VAL A 306 1.80 -1.22 4.64
N ALA A 307 0.66 -1.40 3.97
CA ALA A 307 0.13 -2.73 3.67
C ALA A 307 1.07 -3.53 2.75
N GLU A 308 1.56 -2.93 1.66
CA GLU A 308 2.52 -3.58 0.76
C GLU A 308 3.87 -3.84 1.44
N PHE A 309 4.33 -2.91 2.28
CA PHE A 309 5.57 -3.04 3.02
C PHE A 309 5.57 -4.28 3.90
N PHE A 310 4.54 -4.44 4.75
CA PHE A 310 4.43 -5.61 5.62
C PHE A 310 4.17 -6.88 4.83
N MET A 311 3.35 -6.83 3.77
CA MET A 311 3.12 -8.00 2.93
C MET A 311 4.40 -8.46 2.22
N GLY A 312 5.25 -7.52 1.78
CA GLY A 312 6.54 -7.81 1.14
C GLY A 312 7.48 -8.48 2.12
N ALA A 313 7.57 -7.93 3.34
CA ALA A 313 8.33 -8.56 4.42
C ALA A 313 7.82 -9.96 4.76
N VAL A 314 6.51 -10.19 4.77
CA VAL A 314 5.91 -11.52 5.00
C VAL A 314 6.30 -12.49 3.88
N PHE A 315 6.30 -12.07 2.62
CA PHE A 315 6.76 -12.91 1.51
C PHE A 315 8.24 -13.29 1.62
N ASP A 316 9.10 -12.35 2.00
CA ASP A 316 10.52 -12.65 2.24
C ASP A 316 10.69 -13.60 3.44
N LEU A 317 9.95 -13.39 4.53
CA LEU A 317 9.98 -14.28 5.71
C LEU A 317 9.60 -15.72 5.36
N VAL A 318 8.56 -15.90 4.55
CA VAL A 318 8.12 -17.24 4.11
C VAL A 318 9.11 -17.87 3.14
N TYR A 319 9.69 -17.07 2.24
CA TYR A 319 10.60 -17.57 1.20
C TYR A 319 12.01 -17.90 1.73
N TYR A 320 12.61 -17.01 2.51
CA TYR A 320 13.96 -17.17 3.06
C TYR A 320 13.97 -17.80 4.46
N GLY A 321 12.84 -17.81 5.17
CA GLY A 321 12.76 -18.21 6.57
C GLY A 321 12.94 -17.03 7.53
N SER A 322 12.27 -17.09 8.68
CA SER A 322 12.18 -15.96 9.61
C SER A 322 13.53 -15.53 10.18
N ASN A 323 14.36 -16.48 10.60
CA ASN A 323 15.67 -16.20 11.18
C ASN A 323 16.65 -15.61 10.17
N GLU A 324 16.72 -16.17 8.96
CA GLU A 324 17.65 -15.72 7.91
C GLU A 324 17.29 -14.32 7.43
N PHE A 325 15.99 -14.06 7.20
CA PHE A 325 15.53 -12.73 6.82
C PHE A 325 15.82 -11.69 7.92
N MET A 326 15.46 -11.97 9.18
CA MET A 326 15.69 -11.02 10.26
C MET A 326 17.19 -10.73 10.48
N GLN A 327 18.07 -11.73 10.32
CA GLN A 327 19.52 -11.52 10.35
C GLN A 327 20.00 -10.69 9.15
N SER A 328 19.43 -10.89 7.96
CA SER A 328 19.80 -10.15 6.74
C SER A 328 19.48 -8.66 6.82
N THR A 329 18.53 -8.25 7.67
CA THR A 329 18.20 -6.84 7.88
C THR A 329 19.26 -6.07 8.67
N GLY A 330 20.28 -6.74 9.24
CA GLY A 330 21.39 -6.06 9.90
C GLY A 330 21.00 -5.26 11.16
N MET A 331 19.88 -5.61 11.80
CA MET A 331 19.46 -4.96 13.05
C MET A 331 20.43 -5.26 14.19
N VAL A 332 20.58 -4.30 15.09
CA VAL A 332 21.56 -4.37 16.18
C VAL A 332 20.84 -4.61 17.50
N LEU A 333 21.39 -5.48 18.34
CA LEU A 333 20.81 -5.75 19.64
C LEU A 333 20.85 -4.49 20.53
N LEU A 334 19.68 -4.09 21.04
CA LEU A 334 19.55 -3.00 22.01
C LEU A 334 20.44 -3.30 23.23
N SER A 335 21.44 -2.46 23.45
CA SER A 335 22.39 -2.60 24.54
C SER A 335 23.04 -1.26 24.90
N GLY A 336 23.28 -1.06 26.19
CA GLY A 336 24.00 0.10 26.71
C GLY A 336 23.13 1.07 27.51
N THR A 337 23.30 2.36 27.23
CA THR A 337 22.59 3.46 27.91
C THR A 337 21.29 3.82 27.17
N TYR A 338 20.33 4.46 27.83
CA TYR A 338 19.10 4.93 27.17
C TYR A 338 19.35 5.77 25.91
N VAL A 339 20.44 6.54 25.86
CA VAL A 339 20.80 7.35 24.68
C VAL A 339 21.30 6.47 23.53
N SER A 340 22.09 5.44 23.83
CA SER A 340 22.52 4.48 22.80
C SER A 340 21.35 3.64 22.31
N ASP A 341 20.43 3.23 23.19
CA ASP A 341 19.24 2.47 22.80
C ASP A 341 18.33 3.27 21.87
N ILE A 342 18.13 4.57 22.11
CA ILE A 342 17.40 5.45 21.18
C ILE A 342 18.14 5.54 19.84
N GLY A 343 19.47 5.67 19.85
CA GLY A 343 20.29 5.71 18.64
C GLY A 343 20.18 4.42 17.82
N ILE A 344 20.26 3.26 18.47
CA ILE A 344 20.10 1.94 17.87
C ILE A 344 18.68 1.77 17.33
N ALA A 345 17.65 2.12 18.09
CA ALA A 345 16.26 2.00 17.64
C ALA A 345 15.96 2.86 16.39
N VAL A 346 16.54 4.06 16.29
CA VAL A 346 16.41 4.90 15.08
C VAL A 346 17.16 4.28 13.90
N PHE A 347 18.37 3.76 14.13
CA PHE A 347 19.14 3.07 13.12
C PHE A 347 18.42 1.82 12.60
N ASP A 348 17.92 0.97 13.49
CA ASP A 348 17.19 -0.24 13.16
C ASP A 348 15.89 0.07 12.42
N PHE A 349 15.18 1.13 12.81
CA PHE A 349 13.98 1.56 12.09
C PHE A 349 14.30 1.90 10.62
N PHE A 350 15.32 2.73 10.37
CA PHE A 350 15.69 3.09 8.99
C PHE A 350 16.18 1.89 8.21
N THR A 351 17.01 1.06 8.84
CA THR A 351 17.63 -0.10 8.23
C THR A 351 16.57 -1.14 7.87
N PHE A 352 15.69 -1.48 8.80
CA PHE A 352 14.56 -2.39 8.56
C PHE A 352 13.65 -1.88 7.43
N VAL A 353 13.25 -0.61 7.48
CA VAL A 353 12.41 -0.03 6.41
C VAL A 353 13.11 -0.07 5.05
N ALA A 354 14.41 0.25 5.01
CA ALA A 354 15.17 0.23 3.78
C ALA A 354 15.35 -1.18 3.21
N HIS A 355 15.67 -2.17 4.04
CA HIS A 355 15.84 -3.56 3.62
C HIS A 355 14.54 -4.16 3.08
N VAL A 356 13.42 -3.97 3.78
CA VAL A 356 12.12 -4.45 3.31
C VAL A 356 11.71 -3.74 2.01
N SER A 357 11.90 -2.42 1.90
CA SER A 357 11.50 -1.68 0.70
C SER A 357 12.39 -1.98 -0.53
N LEU A 358 13.60 -2.49 -0.32
CA LEU A 358 14.52 -2.93 -1.37
C LEU A 358 14.50 -4.45 -1.57
N SER A 359 13.66 -5.17 -0.83
CA SER A 359 13.53 -6.61 -0.95
C SER A 359 12.93 -7.03 -2.29
N SER A 360 13.24 -8.26 -2.69
CA SER A 360 12.78 -8.83 -3.95
C SER A 360 11.26 -8.90 -4.01
N TRP A 361 10.60 -9.39 -2.95
CA TRP A 361 9.15 -9.58 -2.95
C TRP A 361 8.37 -8.28 -2.87
N PHE A 362 8.86 -7.30 -2.12
CA PHE A 362 8.28 -5.95 -2.15
C PHE A 362 8.37 -5.31 -3.54
N LEU A 363 9.54 -5.40 -4.20
CA LEU A 363 9.72 -4.89 -5.56
C LEU A 363 8.88 -5.66 -6.59
N ILE A 364 8.68 -6.97 -6.42
CA ILE A 364 7.77 -7.76 -7.27
C ILE A 364 6.34 -7.24 -7.14
N MET A 365 5.81 -7.07 -5.93
CA MET A 365 4.45 -6.59 -5.72
C MET A 365 4.26 -5.19 -6.29
N MET A 366 5.14 -4.25 -5.94
CA MET A 366 5.11 -2.89 -6.48
C MET A 366 5.23 -2.89 -8.01
N GLY A 367 6.08 -3.77 -8.54
CA GLY A 367 6.27 -3.98 -9.97
C GLY A 367 5.02 -4.48 -10.69
N VAL A 368 4.29 -5.43 -10.10
CA VAL A 368 3.02 -5.93 -10.62
C VAL A 368 1.96 -4.84 -10.56
N GLU A 369 1.90 -4.11 -9.46
CA GLU A 369 0.93 -3.03 -9.23
C GLU A 369 1.13 -1.90 -10.25
N MET A 370 2.30 -1.27 -10.28
CA MET A 370 2.63 -0.21 -11.24
C MET A 370 2.65 -0.73 -12.68
N GLY A 371 3.14 -1.95 -12.89
CA GLY A 371 3.24 -2.56 -14.21
C GLY A 371 1.88 -2.80 -14.85
N SER A 372 0.88 -3.19 -14.05
CA SER A 372 -0.49 -3.36 -14.54
C SER A 372 -1.11 -2.05 -15.05
N LEU A 373 -0.84 -0.92 -14.36
CA LEU A 373 -1.30 0.40 -14.78
C LEU A 373 -0.66 0.81 -16.11
N VAL A 374 0.61 0.47 -16.31
CA VAL A 374 1.30 0.68 -17.59
C VAL A 374 0.69 -0.18 -18.69
N VAL A 375 0.32 -1.44 -18.41
CA VAL A 375 -0.35 -2.32 -19.39
C VAL A 375 -1.69 -1.72 -19.83
N PHE A 376 -2.47 -1.15 -18.91
CA PHE A 376 -3.71 -0.44 -19.27
C PHE A 376 -3.44 0.75 -20.19
N LYS A 377 -2.38 1.51 -19.93
CA LYS A 377 -1.95 2.60 -20.80
C LYS A 377 -1.46 2.13 -22.18
N ILE A 378 -0.70 1.05 -22.25
CA ILE A 378 -0.25 0.46 -23.53
C ILE A 378 -1.47 0.16 -24.42
N ARG A 379 -2.53 -0.40 -23.82
CA ARG A 379 -3.80 -0.68 -24.52
C ARG A 379 -4.51 0.58 -25.02
N ALA A 380 -4.43 1.68 -24.28
CA ALA A 380 -5.07 2.95 -24.64
C ALA A 380 -4.26 3.79 -25.65
N THR A 381 -2.93 3.65 -25.66
CA THR A 381 -2.02 4.42 -26.52
C THR A 381 -2.18 3.99 -27.97
N ARG A 382 -2.26 4.92 -28.94
CA ARG A 382 -2.39 4.58 -30.38
C ARG A 382 -1.03 4.36 -31.06
N GLU A 383 -0.04 5.16 -30.70
CA GLU A 383 1.29 5.16 -31.32
C GLU A 383 2.12 3.90 -31.00
N LEU A 384 2.57 3.20 -32.04
CA LEU A 384 3.34 1.96 -31.90
C LEU A 384 4.69 2.19 -31.21
N GLU A 385 5.39 3.29 -31.54
CA GLU A 385 6.67 3.64 -30.91
C GLU A 385 6.53 3.75 -29.39
N THR A 386 5.48 4.43 -28.93
CA THR A 386 5.20 4.60 -27.50
C THR A 386 4.82 3.28 -26.83
N ARG A 387 4.05 2.42 -27.51
CA ARG A 387 3.74 1.06 -27.00
C ARG A 387 4.99 0.22 -26.81
N ILE A 388 5.88 0.18 -27.80
CA ILE A 388 7.15 -0.56 -27.73
C ILE A 388 8.02 -0.01 -26.60
N ARG A 389 8.12 1.31 -26.48
CA ARG A 389 8.88 1.96 -25.40
C ARG A 389 8.39 1.56 -24.02
N LEU A 390 7.07 1.57 -23.80
CA LEU A 390 6.47 1.16 -22.53
C LEU A 390 6.69 -0.33 -22.25
N GLY A 391 6.61 -1.19 -23.27
CA GLY A 391 6.89 -2.62 -23.15
C GLY A 391 8.36 -2.91 -22.79
N LEU A 392 9.31 -2.28 -23.49
CA LEU A 392 10.74 -2.41 -23.19
C LEU A 392 11.09 -1.90 -21.79
N MET A 393 10.43 -0.83 -21.34
CA MET A 393 10.61 -0.30 -20.00
C MET A 393 10.11 -1.28 -18.92
N LEU A 394 8.96 -1.95 -19.13
CA LEU A 394 8.49 -3.00 -18.22
C LEU A 394 9.45 -4.19 -18.17
N ALA A 395 9.93 -4.63 -19.34
CA ALA A 395 10.93 -5.69 -19.43
C ALA A 395 12.23 -5.30 -18.71
N ALA A 396 12.70 -4.05 -18.89
CA ALA A 396 13.88 -3.55 -18.21
C ALA A 396 13.70 -3.54 -16.68
N TYR A 397 12.55 -3.10 -16.17
CA TYR A 397 12.28 -3.17 -14.73
C TYR A 397 12.28 -4.61 -14.21
N ALA A 398 11.58 -5.53 -14.89
CA ALA A 398 11.52 -6.93 -14.49
C ALA A 398 12.91 -7.60 -14.51
N VAL A 399 13.75 -7.29 -15.51
CA VAL A 399 15.07 -7.88 -15.64
C VAL A 399 16.08 -7.24 -14.67
N TYR A 400 16.18 -5.91 -14.65
CA TYR A 400 17.24 -5.21 -13.90
C TYR A 400 16.91 -4.96 -12.43
N SER A 401 15.62 -4.83 -12.07
CA SER A 401 15.23 -4.57 -10.67
C SER A 401 14.87 -5.84 -9.91
N ILE A 402 14.40 -6.89 -10.60
CA ILE A 402 13.91 -8.11 -9.95
C ILE A 402 14.78 -9.31 -10.33
N TYR A 403 14.79 -9.71 -11.61
CA TYR A 403 15.37 -10.98 -12.02
C TYR A 403 16.88 -11.08 -11.76
N LEU A 404 17.65 -10.09 -12.24
CA LEU A 404 19.10 -10.09 -12.10
C LEU A 404 19.54 -10.00 -10.63
N PRO A 405 19.07 -9.02 -9.82
CA PRO A 405 19.55 -8.87 -8.45
C PRO A 405 19.05 -9.97 -7.51
N SER A 406 17.87 -10.55 -7.76
CA SER A 406 17.23 -11.47 -6.81
C SER A 406 17.49 -12.94 -7.11
N PHE A 407 17.64 -13.32 -8.39
CA PHE A 407 17.68 -14.74 -8.78
C PHE A 407 18.96 -15.13 -9.53
N LEU A 408 19.65 -14.20 -10.18
CA LEU A 408 20.83 -14.51 -11.00
C LEU A 408 22.14 -14.15 -10.31
N ILE A 409 22.17 -13.04 -9.57
CA ILE A 409 23.35 -12.54 -8.86
C ILE A 409 23.19 -12.87 -7.37
N SER A 410 23.77 -13.98 -6.92
CA SER A 410 23.67 -14.44 -5.53
C SER A 410 24.32 -13.49 -4.51
N ASN A 411 25.32 -12.71 -4.93
CA ASN A 411 25.91 -11.66 -4.08
C ASN A 411 26.32 -10.43 -4.92
N PRO A 412 25.51 -9.37 -4.96
CA PRO A 412 25.80 -8.17 -5.73
C PRO A 412 27.05 -7.42 -5.23
N ALA A 413 27.52 -7.70 -4.01
CA ALA A 413 28.78 -7.16 -3.48
C ALA A 413 30.04 -7.83 -4.03
N THR A 414 29.90 -8.90 -4.81
CA THR A 414 31.05 -9.62 -5.40
C THR A 414 31.10 -9.52 -6.93
N ILE A 415 29.97 -9.25 -7.59
CA ILE A 415 29.90 -9.24 -9.05
C ILE A 415 29.71 -7.81 -9.56
N PRO A 416 30.76 -7.17 -10.11
CA PRO A 416 30.66 -5.86 -10.73
C PRO A 416 29.78 -5.92 -11.98
N PHE A 417 28.53 -5.48 -11.90
CA PHE A 417 27.63 -5.38 -13.04
C PHE A 417 27.52 -3.93 -13.56
N ILE A 418 27.33 -3.76 -14.87
CA ILE A 418 27.07 -2.45 -15.50
C ILE A 418 25.58 -2.17 -15.41
N GLY A 419 25.18 -1.00 -14.92
CA GLY A 419 23.77 -0.63 -14.77
C GLY A 419 23.32 -0.46 -13.32
N TRP A 420 24.14 0.21 -12.51
CA TRP A 420 23.79 0.62 -11.14
C TRP A 420 22.68 1.66 -11.20
N THR A 421 21.44 1.22 -11.44
CA THR A 421 20.27 2.08 -11.64
C THR A 421 20.01 2.97 -10.43
N MET A 422 20.45 2.53 -9.26
CA MET A 422 20.33 3.25 -7.99
C MET A 422 21.63 3.94 -7.53
N GLY A 423 22.69 3.96 -8.35
CA GLY A 423 23.92 4.72 -8.07
C GLY A 423 24.87 4.08 -7.05
N ILE A 424 25.88 4.84 -6.60
CA ILE A 424 26.99 4.37 -5.74
C ILE A 424 26.43 3.72 -4.45
N GLY A 425 26.96 2.55 -4.10
CA GLY A 425 26.52 1.75 -2.95
C GLY A 425 25.46 0.68 -3.27
N SER A 426 24.86 0.69 -4.47
CA SER A 426 23.79 -0.29 -4.81
C SER A 426 24.24 -1.75 -4.89
N GLY A 427 25.53 -2.00 -5.11
CA GLY A 427 26.15 -3.32 -5.06
C GLY A 427 27.04 -3.49 -3.83
N GLY A 428 26.68 -2.92 -2.68
CA GLY A 428 27.44 -3.05 -1.43
C GLY A 428 28.60 -2.05 -1.30
N ALA A 429 29.57 -2.41 -0.45
CA ALA A 429 30.71 -1.55 -0.12
C ALA A 429 31.53 -1.15 -1.35
N PHE A 430 31.93 0.11 -1.41
CA PHE A 430 32.67 0.65 -2.54
C PHE A 430 34.13 0.16 -2.51
N SER A 431 34.49 -0.68 -3.48
CA SER A 431 35.84 -1.22 -3.67
C SER A 431 36.42 -0.86 -5.03
N LEU A 432 37.74 -1.03 -5.22
CA LEU A 432 38.42 -0.78 -6.49
C LEU A 432 37.82 -1.57 -7.67
N VAL A 433 37.25 -2.75 -7.40
CA VAL A 433 36.60 -3.60 -8.42
C VAL A 433 35.36 -2.90 -9.01
N PHE A 434 34.68 -2.07 -8.23
CA PHE A 434 33.46 -1.36 -8.65
C PHE A 434 33.72 0.00 -9.32
N LEU A 435 34.96 0.51 -9.27
CA LEU A 435 35.31 1.81 -9.84
C LEU A 435 35.09 1.86 -11.36
N VAL A 436 35.51 0.82 -12.10
CA VAL A 436 35.34 0.74 -13.55
C VAL A 436 33.86 0.65 -13.97
N PRO A 437 33.04 -0.27 -13.41
CA PRO A 437 31.60 -0.32 -13.71
C PRO A 437 30.86 0.97 -13.39
N ILE A 438 31.15 1.62 -12.25
CA ILE A 438 30.49 2.86 -11.84
C ILE A 438 30.86 4.00 -12.81
N THR A 439 32.15 4.18 -13.08
CA THR A 439 32.61 5.23 -14.02
C THR A 439 32.04 5.03 -15.42
N LEU A 440 32.01 3.79 -15.92
CA LEU A 440 31.40 3.45 -17.20
C LEU A 440 29.88 3.76 -17.21
N THR A 441 29.17 3.46 -16.13
CA THR A 441 27.74 3.77 -15.99
C THR A 441 27.46 5.27 -16.06
N TYR A 442 28.24 6.09 -15.34
CA TYR A 442 28.11 7.56 -15.41
C TYR A 442 28.53 8.12 -16.77
N LEU A 443 29.57 7.56 -17.39
CA LEU A 443 30.03 7.98 -18.72
C LEU A 443 28.96 7.71 -19.79
N ILE A 444 28.43 6.49 -19.85
CA ILE A 444 27.36 6.11 -20.78
C ILE A 444 26.12 6.97 -20.55
N SER A 445 25.70 7.13 -19.29
CA SER A 445 24.55 7.98 -18.93
C SER A 445 24.79 9.44 -19.32
N GLY A 446 26.01 9.96 -19.14
CA GLY A 446 26.41 11.30 -19.55
C GLY A 446 26.32 11.50 -21.07
N ILE A 447 26.90 10.58 -21.85
CA ILE A 447 26.85 10.61 -23.32
C ILE A 447 25.39 10.57 -23.79
N LEU A 448 24.57 9.65 -23.27
CA LEU A 448 23.15 9.57 -23.62
C LEU A 448 22.40 10.85 -23.23
N SER A 449 22.72 11.45 -22.08
CA SER A 449 22.10 12.71 -21.62
C SER A 449 22.51 13.90 -22.48
N LEU A 450 23.72 13.93 -23.05
CA LEU A 450 24.13 14.95 -24.01
C LEU A 450 23.34 14.83 -25.33
N LEU A 451 23.14 13.60 -25.81
CA LEU A 451 22.54 13.31 -27.11
C LEU A 451 21.00 13.40 -27.10
N PHE A 452 20.37 12.79 -26.09
CA PHE A 452 18.92 12.63 -25.99
C PHE A 452 18.30 13.41 -24.83
N GLY A 453 19.12 14.11 -24.04
CA GLY A 453 18.66 14.85 -22.89
C GLY A 453 18.18 13.96 -21.77
N SER A 454 17.31 14.54 -20.94
CA SER A 454 16.83 13.87 -19.74
C SER A 454 15.86 12.72 -19.99
N ARG A 455 15.36 12.58 -21.22
CA ARG A 455 14.51 11.48 -21.66
C ARG A 455 15.20 10.11 -21.50
N GLN A 456 16.52 10.06 -21.66
CA GLN A 456 17.28 8.81 -21.47
C GLN A 456 17.12 8.31 -20.04
N LEU A 457 17.30 9.18 -19.04
CA LEU A 457 17.24 8.82 -17.62
C LEU A 457 15.90 8.20 -17.27
N CYS A 458 14.80 8.78 -17.76
CA CYS A 458 13.45 8.27 -17.54
C CYS A 458 13.15 6.94 -18.27
N SER A 459 13.95 6.60 -19.27
CA SER A 459 13.77 5.39 -20.09
C SER A 459 14.70 4.25 -19.68
N THR A 460 15.88 4.55 -19.13
CA THR A 460 16.95 3.57 -18.87
C THR A 460 17.26 3.35 -17.39
N PHE A 461 17.25 4.41 -16.56
CA PHE A 461 17.70 4.34 -15.17
C PHE A 461 16.56 4.47 -14.16
N CYS A 462 15.69 5.47 -14.34
CA CYS A 462 14.55 5.73 -13.47
C CYS A 462 13.27 5.59 -14.30
N THR A 463 12.70 4.39 -14.35
CA THR A 463 11.51 4.10 -15.16
C THR A 463 10.22 4.63 -14.55
N ALA A 464 10.20 4.88 -13.23
CA ALA A 464 9.03 5.35 -12.48
C ALA A 464 8.31 6.55 -13.14
N PRO A 465 9.02 7.61 -13.59
CA PRO A 465 8.47 8.66 -14.44
C PRO A 465 7.56 8.23 -15.58
N VAL A 466 8.02 7.28 -16.39
CA VAL A 466 7.31 6.80 -17.58
C VAL A 466 6.19 5.83 -17.18
N MET A 467 6.38 5.08 -16.10
CA MET A 467 5.35 4.22 -15.50
C MET A 467 4.16 5.02 -14.99
N TYR A 468 4.40 6.18 -14.37
CA TYR A 468 3.34 6.99 -13.77
C TYR A 468 2.46 7.70 -14.79
N GLN A 469 3.01 8.10 -15.94
CA GLN A 469 2.26 8.82 -16.97
C GLN A 469 0.92 8.13 -17.30
N GLY A 470 -0.20 8.86 -17.32
CA GLY A 470 -1.50 8.29 -17.68
C GLY A 470 -2.07 7.31 -16.65
N THR A 471 -1.65 7.41 -15.40
CA THR A 471 -2.14 6.59 -14.27
C THR A 471 -2.60 7.49 -13.11
N PHE A 472 -3.02 6.87 -12.01
CA PHE A 472 -3.31 7.56 -10.74
C PHE A 472 -2.18 8.52 -10.32
N TYR A 473 -0.93 8.10 -10.44
CA TYR A 473 0.23 8.89 -10.05
C TYR A 473 0.45 10.12 -10.94
N ASP A 474 0.15 10.04 -12.23
CA ASP A 474 0.22 11.22 -13.11
C ASP A 474 -0.80 12.29 -12.70
N SER A 475 -1.99 11.88 -12.22
CA SER A 475 -3.00 12.83 -11.73
C SER A 475 -2.54 13.63 -10.51
N MET A 476 -1.55 13.13 -9.76
CA MET A 476 -0.95 13.83 -8.61
C MET A 476 -0.20 15.10 -9.01
N LYS A 477 0.15 15.30 -10.29
CA LYS A 477 0.81 16.55 -10.74
C LYS A 477 -0.03 17.80 -10.51
N LYS A 478 -1.34 17.67 -10.34
CA LYS A 478 -2.22 18.78 -9.92
C LYS A 478 -1.84 19.34 -8.56
N PHE A 479 -1.23 18.54 -7.67
CA PHE A 479 -0.70 19.01 -6.38
C PHE A 479 0.47 19.99 -6.53
N ASN A 480 1.20 19.97 -7.66
CA ASN A 480 2.25 20.96 -7.95
C ASN A 480 1.70 22.40 -7.98
N ALA A 481 0.45 22.57 -8.42
CA ALA A 481 -0.22 23.86 -8.45
C ALA A 481 -1.04 24.15 -7.18
N SER A 482 -1.66 23.14 -6.56
CA SER A 482 -2.60 23.35 -5.45
C SER A 482 -1.91 23.43 -4.08
N SER A 483 -0.90 22.58 -3.82
CA SER A 483 -0.20 22.56 -2.53
C SER A 483 0.73 23.77 -2.38
N THR A 484 0.73 24.40 -1.20
CA THR A 484 1.58 25.55 -0.91
C THR A 484 3.05 25.18 -0.92
N GLN A 485 3.42 24.05 -0.30
CA GLN A 485 4.78 23.55 -0.26
C GLN A 485 5.26 23.17 -1.67
N ALA A 486 4.47 22.39 -2.41
CA ALA A 486 4.79 22.00 -3.78
C ALA A 486 4.99 23.21 -4.70
N ARG A 487 4.15 24.25 -4.58
CA ARG A 487 4.30 25.49 -5.36
C ARG A 487 5.65 26.17 -5.13
N VAL A 488 6.15 26.19 -3.90
CA VAL A 488 7.47 26.79 -3.59
C VAL A 488 8.59 26.00 -4.26
N LEU A 489 8.51 24.68 -4.26
CA LEU A 489 9.52 23.77 -4.83
C LEU A 489 9.48 23.72 -6.37
N THR A 490 8.30 23.72 -6.97
CA THR A 490 8.10 23.56 -8.41
C THR A 490 8.24 24.87 -9.18
N ARG A 491 7.76 26.00 -8.63
CA ARG A 491 7.94 27.31 -9.26
C ARG A 491 9.39 27.76 -9.09
N GLN A 492 9.92 28.53 -10.05
CA GLN A 492 11.27 29.12 -9.99
C GLN A 492 11.34 30.26 -8.95
N THR A 493 10.95 29.98 -7.70
CA THR A 493 11.07 30.92 -6.59
C THR A 493 12.47 30.85 -5.99
N ARG A 494 12.95 31.98 -5.45
CA ARG A 494 14.24 32.04 -4.74
C ARG A 494 14.34 31.01 -3.62
N LYS A 495 13.26 30.81 -2.86
CA LYS A 495 13.19 29.81 -1.78
C LYS A 495 13.37 28.38 -2.30
N GLY A 496 12.63 28.00 -3.35
CA GLY A 496 12.77 26.67 -3.96
C GLY A 496 14.17 26.40 -4.51
N GLN A 497 14.80 27.40 -5.13
CA GLN A 497 16.19 27.29 -5.61
C GLN A 497 17.20 27.10 -4.47
N ILE A 498 17.01 27.78 -3.35
CA ILE A 498 17.87 27.62 -2.16
C ILE A 498 17.74 26.20 -1.61
N VAL A 499 16.50 25.71 -1.40
CA VAL A 499 16.24 24.35 -0.92
C VAL A 499 16.90 23.33 -1.85
N TYR A 500 16.67 23.44 -3.15
CA TYR A 500 17.28 22.57 -4.14
C TYR A 500 18.81 22.56 -4.06
N ARG A 501 19.43 23.74 -3.97
CA ARG A 501 20.89 23.87 -3.93
C ARG A 501 21.47 23.24 -2.66
N ILE A 502 20.86 23.49 -1.50
CA ILE A 502 21.30 22.91 -0.23
C ILE A 502 21.20 21.39 -0.28
N VAL A 503 20.02 20.86 -0.62
CA VAL A 503 19.79 19.40 -0.65
C VAL A 503 20.70 18.71 -1.67
N SER A 504 20.85 19.28 -2.87
CA SER A 504 21.71 18.70 -3.91
C SER A 504 23.18 18.68 -3.49
N ILE A 505 23.68 19.77 -2.88
CA ILE A 505 25.06 19.80 -2.36
C ILE A 505 25.22 18.77 -1.24
N SER A 506 24.30 18.72 -0.28
CA SER A 506 24.34 17.75 0.81
C SER A 506 24.38 16.30 0.31
N VAL A 507 23.58 15.95 -0.69
CA VAL A 507 23.59 14.60 -1.27
C VAL A 507 24.91 14.27 -1.95
N TYR A 508 25.46 15.17 -2.76
CA TYR A 508 26.76 14.92 -3.41
C TYR A 508 27.91 14.87 -2.41
N THR A 509 27.90 15.73 -1.40
CA THR A 509 28.90 15.69 -0.33
C THR A 509 28.80 14.38 0.44
N ALA A 510 27.59 13.92 0.79
CA ALA A 510 27.39 12.63 1.45
C ALA A 510 27.86 11.45 0.57
N LEU A 511 27.53 11.45 -0.72
CA LEU A 511 27.99 10.41 -1.67
C LEU A 511 29.51 10.40 -1.80
N LEU A 512 30.15 11.56 -1.90
CA LEU A 512 31.60 11.65 -2.01
C LEU A 512 32.29 11.17 -0.73
N LEU A 513 31.85 11.66 0.43
CA LEU A 513 32.43 11.28 1.72
C LEU A 513 32.24 9.79 2.00
N SER A 514 31.04 9.26 1.80
CA SER A 514 30.76 7.82 2.00
C SER A 514 31.57 6.95 1.04
N ALA A 515 31.71 7.33 -0.23
CA ALA A 515 32.53 6.59 -1.18
C ALA A 515 34.03 6.62 -0.83
N VAL A 516 34.56 7.76 -0.38
CA VAL A 516 35.97 7.86 0.06
C VAL A 516 36.21 7.03 1.31
N VAL A 517 35.34 7.12 2.31
CA VAL A 517 35.47 6.34 3.55
C VAL A 517 35.37 4.84 3.25
N SER A 518 34.40 4.43 2.43
CA SER A 518 34.22 3.03 2.02
C SER A 518 35.42 2.52 1.20
N LEU A 519 36.02 3.34 0.33
CA LEU A 519 37.24 2.97 -0.39
C LEU A 519 38.42 2.75 0.57
N LEU A 520 38.62 3.66 1.51
CA LEU A 520 39.70 3.58 2.52
C LEU A 520 39.50 2.35 3.44
N ASP A 521 38.25 1.99 3.70
CA ASP A 521 37.89 0.76 4.42
C ASP A 521 38.25 -0.49 3.61
N SER A 522 37.82 -0.55 2.34
CA SER A 522 38.10 -1.67 1.44
C SER A 522 39.60 -1.91 1.18
N THR A 523 40.42 -0.88 1.36
CA THR A 523 41.89 -0.92 1.19
C THR A 523 42.63 -1.15 2.52
N GLY A 524 41.92 -1.24 3.64
CA GLY A 524 42.46 -1.55 4.96
C GLY A 524 43.12 -0.36 5.67
N TYR A 525 42.92 0.88 5.19
CA TYR A 525 43.46 2.08 5.85
C TYR A 525 42.59 2.59 7.00
N MET A 526 41.29 2.30 6.99
CA MET A 526 40.35 2.62 8.07
C MET A 526 39.39 1.45 8.31
N HIS A 527 38.75 1.42 9.49
CA HIS A 527 37.70 0.44 9.83
C HIS A 527 36.48 1.19 10.37
N PHE A 528 35.72 1.84 9.49
CA PHE A 528 34.61 2.70 9.89
C PHE A 528 33.27 2.15 9.38
N TYR A 529 32.44 1.71 10.33
CA TYR A 529 31.13 1.11 10.06
C TYR A 529 30.04 1.79 10.89
N PHE A 530 28.85 1.94 10.32
CA PHE A 530 27.64 2.30 11.06
C PHE A 530 27.00 1.03 11.60
N TYR A 531 27.30 0.70 12.86
CA TYR A 531 26.81 -0.52 13.52
C TYR A 531 27.01 -1.81 12.69
N GLY A 532 28.17 -1.93 12.04
CA GLY A 532 28.50 -3.08 11.17
C GLY A 532 28.18 -2.87 9.69
N THR A 533 27.52 -1.78 9.31
CA THR A 533 27.17 -1.48 7.92
C THR A 533 28.14 -0.49 7.28
N ASP A 534 28.59 -0.80 6.06
CA ASP A 534 29.45 0.09 5.26
C ASP A 534 28.78 1.46 4.99
N PRO A 535 29.52 2.59 5.09
CA PRO A 535 28.97 3.93 4.88
C PRO A 535 28.31 4.18 3.53
N SER A 536 28.85 3.62 2.45
CA SER A 536 28.31 3.80 1.10
C SER A 536 27.02 2.99 0.92
N TYR A 537 26.98 1.77 1.46
CA TYR A 537 25.78 0.95 1.47
C TYR A 537 24.68 1.54 2.36
N MET A 538 25.03 2.06 3.54
CA MET A 538 24.10 2.76 4.43
C MET A 538 23.45 3.99 3.75
N LEU A 539 24.25 4.78 3.02
CA LEU A 539 23.71 5.92 2.28
C LEU A 539 22.77 5.47 1.15
N TYR A 540 23.07 4.35 0.50
CA TYR A 540 22.17 3.74 -0.49
C TYR A 540 20.84 3.30 0.14
N LEU A 541 20.88 2.56 1.26
CA LEU A 541 19.69 2.16 2.03
C LEU A 541 18.84 3.38 2.39
N PHE A 542 19.47 4.45 2.90
CA PHE A 542 18.75 5.66 3.27
C PHE A 542 18.13 6.38 2.06
N LEU A 543 18.88 6.62 0.99
CA LEU A 543 18.40 7.40 -0.15
C LEU A 543 17.36 6.67 -0.99
N PHE A 544 17.54 5.35 -1.20
CA PHE A 544 16.68 4.55 -2.08
C PHE A 544 15.69 3.68 -1.33
N GLY A 545 16.10 3.06 -0.21
CA GLY A 545 15.20 2.23 0.59
C GLY A 545 14.26 3.02 1.48
N PHE A 546 14.63 4.23 1.92
CA PHE A 546 13.77 5.04 2.79
C PHE A 546 13.27 6.32 2.10
N LEU A 547 14.17 7.22 1.72
CA LEU A 547 13.81 8.58 1.28
C LEU A 547 13.01 8.58 -0.03
N TRP A 548 13.27 7.63 -0.92
CA TRP A 548 12.52 7.48 -2.18
C TRP A 548 11.03 7.25 -1.93
N TYR A 549 10.70 6.29 -1.06
CA TYR A 549 9.33 5.97 -0.67
C TYR A 549 8.68 7.09 0.17
N ALA A 550 9.45 7.71 1.08
CA ALA A 550 8.96 8.85 1.85
C ALA A 550 8.51 10.00 0.93
N VAL A 551 9.28 10.30 -0.13
CA VAL A 551 8.92 11.33 -1.12
C VAL A 551 7.71 10.90 -1.96
N PHE A 552 7.59 9.62 -2.27
CA PHE A 552 6.45 9.07 -2.99
C PHE A 552 5.14 9.21 -2.22
N ILE A 553 5.12 8.81 -0.94
CA ILE A 553 3.95 8.93 -0.07
C ILE A 553 3.58 10.40 0.15
N THR A 554 4.58 11.29 0.24
CA THR A 554 4.38 12.74 0.47
C THR A 554 4.11 13.55 -0.79
N MET A 555 3.91 12.93 -1.96
CA MET A 555 3.53 13.61 -3.21
C MET A 555 2.36 14.61 -3.06
N PRO A 556 1.29 14.35 -2.28
CA PRO A 556 0.21 15.33 -2.08
C PRO A 556 0.66 16.64 -1.43
N PHE A 557 1.80 16.64 -0.73
CA PHE A 557 2.39 17.81 -0.10
C PHE A 557 3.53 18.41 -0.91
N LEU A 558 4.49 17.59 -1.35
CA LEU A 558 5.70 18.01 -2.05
C LEU A 558 5.50 18.21 -3.56
N GLY A 559 4.40 17.68 -4.09
CA GLY A 559 4.15 17.61 -5.53
C GLY A 559 4.69 16.32 -6.14
N SER A 560 4.27 16.03 -7.37
CA SER A 560 4.84 14.93 -8.14
C SER A 560 6.30 15.24 -8.49
N TYR A 561 7.12 14.19 -8.64
CA TYR A 561 8.55 14.32 -8.95
C TYR A 561 9.32 15.17 -7.93
N GLY A 562 8.92 15.07 -6.65
CA GLY A 562 9.58 15.71 -5.53
C GLY A 562 11.09 15.45 -5.51
N CYS A 563 11.55 14.28 -5.99
CA CYS A 563 12.96 13.92 -6.05
C CYS A 563 13.83 14.84 -6.92
N ILE A 564 13.28 15.31 -8.04
CA ILE A 564 13.95 16.25 -8.96
C ILE A 564 13.75 17.69 -8.48
N ASN A 565 12.56 18.01 -7.96
CA ASN A 565 12.23 19.35 -7.50
C ASN A 565 12.96 19.75 -6.22
N THR A 566 13.18 18.81 -5.31
CA THR A 566 13.97 19.02 -4.08
C THR A 566 15.47 18.82 -4.29
N GLY A 567 15.86 18.08 -5.34
CA GLY A 567 17.28 17.87 -5.66
C GLY A 567 17.97 16.79 -4.85
N TYR A 568 17.24 15.88 -4.17
CA TYR A 568 17.90 14.72 -3.55
C TYR A 568 18.24 13.63 -4.57
N CYS A 569 17.55 13.58 -5.72
CA CYS A 569 17.84 12.61 -6.78
C CYS A 569 19.19 12.92 -7.43
N HIS A 570 20.23 12.17 -7.05
CA HIS A 570 21.57 12.38 -7.57
C HIS A 570 21.65 12.15 -9.09
N TRP A 571 20.95 11.14 -9.63
CA TRP A 571 20.85 10.91 -11.08
C TRP A 571 20.18 12.08 -11.79
N GLY A 572 19.09 12.59 -11.21
CA GLY A 572 18.39 13.77 -11.72
C GLY A 572 19.32 14.99 -11.75
N ASN A 573 20.13 15.19 -10.72
CA ASN A 573 21.09 16.29 -10.66
C ASN A 573 22.25 16.14 -11.66
N PHE A 574 22.77 14.92 -11.83
CA PHE A 574 23.84 14.64 -12.79
C PHE A 574 23.36 14.95 -14.21
N ASN A 575 22.19 14.44 -14.56
CA ASN A 575 21.54 14.70 -15.83
C ASN A 575 21.19 16.19 -15.99
N ARG A 576 20.75 16.87 -14.93
CA ARG A 576 20.52 18.32 -14.90
C ARG A 576 21.79 19.11 -15.24
N PHE A 577 22.94 18.66 -14.77
CA PHE A 577 24.23 19.26 -15.07
C PHE A 577 24.64 19.02 -16.53
N VAL A 578 24.61 17.77 -16.98
CA VAL A 578 25.03 17.37 -18.33
C VAL A 578 24.10 17.93 -19.41
N SER A 579 22.78 17.88 -19.20
CA SER A 579 21.78 18.37 -20.16
C SER A 579 21.85 19.88 -20.43
N ARG A 580 22.52 20.68 -19.57
CA ARG A 580 22.81 22.09 -19.89
C ARG A 580 23.66 22.22 -21.15
N PHE A 581 24.60 21.31 -21.34
CA PHE A 581 25.48 21.25 -22.50
C PHE A 581 24.90 20.39 -23.63
N GLY A 582 23.92 19.53 -23.31
CA GLY A 582 23.27 18.65 -24.28
C GLY A 582 22.44 19.36 -25.36
N LEU A 583 22.16 18.62 -26.43
CA LEU A 583 21.41 19.09 -27.60
C LEU A 583 19.89 19.14 -27.34
N PHE A 584 19.42 18.43 -26.33
CA PHE A 584 18.00 18.27 -26.07
C PHE A 584 17.32 19.55 -25.62
N ARG A 585 16.20 19.86 -26.28
CA ARG A 585 15.29 20.96 -25.95
C ARG A 585 13.91 20.67 -26.54
N LEU A 586 12.89 21.31 -26.02
CA LEU A 586 11.58 21.32 -26.66
C LEU A 586 11.52 22.54 -27.59
N LYS A 587 11.05 22.35 -28.82
CA LYS A 587 10.83 23.46 -29.77
C LYS A 587 9.37 23.54 -30.13
N VAL A 588 8.93 24.73 -30.56
CA VAL A 588 7.63 24.91 -31.18
C VAL A 588 7.78 25.12 -32.67
N ARG A 589 6.80 24.67 -33.46
CA ARG A 589 6.78 24.88 -34.92
C ARG A 589 6.48 26.34 -35.24
N ASP A 590 5.52 26.93 -34.55
CA ASP A 590 5.14 28.34 -34.66
C ASP A 590 4.96 28.99 -33.27
N PRO A 591 5.81 29.97 -32.88
CA PRO A 591 5.63 30.73 -31.65
C PRO A 591 4.29 31.50 -31.58
N MET A 592 3.74 31.95 -32.71
CA MET A 592 2.49 32.73 -32.72
C MET A 592 1.28 31.88 -32.34
N GLN A 593 1.28 30.60 -32.71
CA GLN A 593 0.28 29.64 -32.23
C GLN A 593 0.28 29.49 -30.70
N CYS A 594 1.42 29.67 -30.04
CA CYS A 594 1.49 29.66 -28.57
C CYS A 594 0.92 30.94 -27.93
N VAL A 595 0.95 32.07 -28.64
CA VAL A 595 0.34 33.34 -28.20
C VAL A 595 -1.19 33.25 -28.26
N SER A 596 -1.72 32.69 -29.35
CA SER A 596 -3.16 32.53 -29.55
C SER A 596 -3.79 31.41 -28.71
N CYS A 597 -2.98 30.45 -28.24
CA CYS A 597 -3.43 29.36 -27.37
C CYS A 597 -3.93 29.88 -26.00
N LYS A 598 -5.24 29.82 -25.78
CA LYS A 598 -5.88 30.26 -24.53
C LYS A 598 -5.68 29.30 -23.36
N THR A 599 -5.69 27.99 -23.62
CA THR A 599 -5.71 26.96 -22.57
C THR A 599 -4.33 26.71 -21.96
N LYS A 600 -3.28 26.74 -22.79
CA LYS A 600 -1.87 26.50 -22.39
C LYS A 600 -1.72 25.20 -21.57
N ASP A 601 -2.42 24.15 -21.98
CA ASP A 601 -2.50 22.85 -21.29
C ASP A 601 -1.12 22.20 -21.09
N CYS A 602 -0.15 22.52 -21.95
CA CYS A 602 1.23 22.06 -21.81
C CYS A 602 1.89 22.45 -20.46
N ALA A 603 1.47 23.55 -19.83
CA ALA A 603 1.98 23.97 -18.53
C ALA A 603 1.43 23.14 -17.37
N SER A 604 0.14 22.81 -17.40
CA SER A 604 -0.54 22.00 -16.38
C SER A 604 -0.22 20.51 -16.54
N ALA A 605 0.07 20.07 -17.76
CA ALA A 605 0.49 18.71 -18.06
C ALA A 605 1.90 18.39 -17.55
N CYS A 606 2.74 19.39 -17.27
CA CYS A 606 4.14 19.19 -16.91
C CYS A 606 4.28 18.50 -15.52
N PRO A 607 4.84 17.28 -15.45
CA PRO A 607 4.91 16.50 -14.21
C PRO A 607 5.84 17.08 -13.14
N VAL A 608 6.81 17.91 -13.53
CA VAL A 608 7.72 18.62 -12.62
C VAL A 608 7.21 20.03 -12.27
N GLY A 609 6.05 20.45 -12.78
CA GLY A 609 5.45 21.75 -12.47
C GLY A 609 6.17 22.95 -13.10
N ASN A 610 6.74 22.79 -14.30
CA ASN A 610 7.39 23.89 -15.03
C ASN A 610 6.38 24.83 -15.73
N TYR A 611 5.57 25.55 -14.96
CA TYR A 611 4.51 26.44 -15.47
C TYR A 611 5.00 27.59 -16.35
N GLY A 612 6.30 27.93 -16.33
CA GLY A 612 6.89 28.98 -17.16
C GLY A 612 7.17 28.58 -18.62
N GLN A 613 6.94 27.32 -18.99
CA GLN A 613 7.23 26.79 -20.32
C GLN A 613 6.55 27.55 -21.48
N PRO A 614 5.24 27.89 -21.42
CA PRO A 614 4.59 28.65 -22.50
C PRO A 614 5.25 30.02 -22.76
N GLY A 615 5.70 30.70 -21.69
CA GLY A 615 6.36 32.01 -21.82
C GLY A 615 7.66 31.93 -22.64
N LYS A 616 8.47 30.89 -22.41
CA LYS A 616 9.71 30.68 -23.19
C LYS A 616 9.44 30.31 -24.64
N PHE A 617 8.41 29.50 -24.91
CA PHE A 617 8.02 29.17 -26.28
C PHE A 617 7.62 30.43 -27.08
N ILE A 618 6.88 31.34 -26.45
CA ILE A 618 6.51 32.63 -27.07
C ILE A 618 7.74 33.51 -27.30
N GLN A 619 8.66 33.58 -26.34
CA GLN A 619 9.81 34.49 -26.41
C GLN A 619 10.92 34.02 -27.36
N THR A 620 11.20 32.71 -27.38
CA THR A 620 12.41 32.17 -28.02
C THR A 620 12.13 31.05 -29.01
N GLY A 621 10.89 30.57 -29.12
CA GLY A 621 10.54 29.40 -29.93
C GLY A 621 11.07 28.07 -29.35
N GLU A 622 11.79 28.10 -28.23
CA GLU A 622 12.36 26.92 -27.60
C GLU A 622 12.25 26.95 -26.08
N TYR A 623 12.22 25.77 -25.48
CA TYR A 623 12.23 25.57 -24.04
C TYR A 623 13.35 24.61 -23.67
N LYS A 624 14.36 25.17 -23.01
CA LYS A 624 15.41 24.43 -22.33
C LYS A 624 15.38 24.78 -20.85
N ASP A 625 15.11 23.78 -20.03
CA ASP A 625 15.24 23.86 -18.58
C ASP A 625 15.81 22.54 -18.09
N SER A 626 16.79 22.66 -17.23
CA SER A 626 17.49 21.56 -16.60
C SER A 626 16.58 20.66 -15.72
N ARG A 627 15.41 21.15 -15.28
CA ARG A 627 14.37 20.35 -14.59
C ARG A 627 13.45 19.60 -15.54
N CYS A 628 13.49 19.89 -16.84
CA CYS A 628 12.73 19.13 -17.81
C CYS A 628 13.25 17.69 -17.81
N VAL A 629 12.34 16.73 -17.66
CA VAL A 629 12.63 15.28 -17.60
C VAL A 629 12.45 14.58 -18.96
N GLY A 630 12.03 15.31 -19.99
CA GLY A 630 11.91 14.75 -21.35
C GLY A 630 10.82 13.69 -21.53
N ILE A 631 9.91 13.57 -20.55
CA ILE A 631 8.74 12.65 -20.55
C ILE A 631 7.74 13.02 -21.66
N GLY A 632 7.50 14.33 -21.79
CA GLY A 632 6.76 14.97 -22.87
C GLY A 632 5.25 14.92 -22.83
N ASP A 633 4.64 14.81 -21.65
CA ASP A 633 3.21 15.09 -21.46
C ASP A 633 2.80 16.45 -22.03
N CYS A 634 3.71 17.43 -22.04
CA CYS A 634 3.48 18.75 -22.62
C CYS A 634 3.37 18.73 -24.16
N VAL A 635 4.00 17.76 -24.83
CA VAL A 635 3.87 17.53 -26.28
C VAL A 635 2.49 16.96 -26.57
N ASP A 636 2.12 15.91 -25.84
CA ASP A 636 0.84 15.20 -26.01
C ASP A 636 -0.36 16.07 -25.61
N ALA A 637 -0.21 16.94 -24.62
CA ALA A 637 -1.25 17.87 -24.17
C ALA A 637 -1.40 19.12 -25.05
N CYS A 638 -0.54 19.34 -26.05
CA CYS A 638 -0.63 20.51 -26.91
C CYS A 638 -1.82 20.35 -27.89
N PRO A 639 -2.88 21.17 -27.81
CA PRO A 639 -4.06 20.99 -28.65
C PRO A 639 -3.81 21.25 -30.15
N TYR A 640 -2.67 21.87 -30.48
CA TYR A 640 -2.28 22.22 -31.85
C TYR A 640 -1.08 21.42 -32.35
N GLU A 641 -0.62 20.40 -31.61
CA GLU A 641 0.57 19.59 -31.95
C GLU A 641 1.82 20.44 -32.29
N ASN A 642 1.90 21.62 -31.66
CA ASN A 642 2.88 22.63 -32.02
C ASN A 642 4.24 22.37 -31.35
N ILE A 643 4.29 21.61 -30.26
CA ILE A 643 5.51 21.33 -29.50
C ILE A 643 6.11 20.01 -30.00
N PHE A 644 7.43 19.95 -30.21
CA PHE A 644 8.14 18.72 -30.56
C PHE A 644 9.48 18.61 -29.84
N TYR A 645 9.99 17.39 -29.76
CA TYR A 645 11.31 17.12 -29.20
C TYR A 645 12.39 17.47 -30.22
N TYR A 646 13.38 18.25 -29.80
CA TYR A 646 14.60 18.47 -30.57
C TYR A 646 15.76 17.77 -29.86
N ASP A 647 16.40 16.83 -30.54
CA ASP A 647 17.50 15.99 -30.04
C ASP A 647 18.56 15.77 -31.14
N ILE A 648 19.54 14.89 -30.89
CA ILE A 648 20.59 14.57 -31.85
C ILE A 648 20.05 14.19 -33.25
N ARG A 649 18.89 13.52 -33.34
CA ARG A 649 18.33 13.08 -34.62
C ARG A 649 17.93 14.28 -35.47
N HIS A 650 17.38 15.31 -34.84
CA HIS A 650 17.02 16.56 -35.50
C HIS A 650 18.25 17.38 -35.87
N TRP A 651 19.22 17.47 -34.94
CA TRP A 651 20.49 18.16 -35.19
C TRP A 651 21.26 17.56 -36.38
N ILE A 652 21.33 16.22 -36.47
CA ILE A 652 21.95 15.52 -37.61
C ILE A 652 21.19 15.83 -38.91
N LYS A 653 19.85 15.78 -38.90
CA LYS A 653 19.04 16.09 -40.09
C LYS A 653 19.22 17.53 -40.58
N GLU A 654 19.40 18.49 -39.67
CA GLU A 654 19.66 19.91 -40.01
C GLU A 654 21.08 20.13 -40.54
N LYS A 655 22.08 19.43 -39.98
CA LYS A 655 23.49 19.58 -40.38
C LYS A 655 23.87 18.79 -41.62
N PHE A 656 23.24 17.63 -41.81
CA PHE A 656 23.43 16.75 -42.95
C PHE A 656 22.08 16.56 -43.65
N PRO A 657 21.56 17.61 -44.31
CA PRO A 657 20.35 17.46 -45.11
C PRO A 657 20.61 16.36 -46.13
N LYS A 658 19.70 15.39 -46.21
CA LYS A 658 19.71 14.43 -47.33
C LYS A 658 19.65 15.27 -48.60
N LYS A 659 20.72 15.23 -49.41
CA LYS A 659 20.64 15.68 -50.80
C LYS A 659 19.56 14.85 -51.45
N ASN A 660 18.39 15.46 -51.66
CA ASN A 660 17.45 15.02 -52.68
C ASN A 660 17.93 15.56 -54.02
#